data_AF-A0A8C1FZJ8-F1
#
_entry.id   AF-A0A8C1FZJ8-F1
#
_cell.length_a   1.000
_cell.length_b   1.000
_cell.length_c   1.000
_cell.angle_alpha   90.00
_cell.angle_beta   90.00
_cell.angle_gamma   90.00
#
_symmetry.space_group_name_H-M   'P 1'
#
loop_
_entity.id
_entity.type
_entity.pdbx_description
1 polymer ?
#
loop_
_entity_poly.entity_id
_entity_poly.type
_entity_poly.pdbx_seq_one_letter_code
_entity_poly.pdbx_strand_id
1 'polypeptide(L)'
;MEFGTRIFIAFLVSQVVCTGAQEEEEKAECVPGFQEKVYQVEYSGGFLKDVPLLQVVFDDCAGNEDAEFEVSNPDFLIDKNLNLVPRRDVIDSGDVMFVHGVNVHVDDMAQVTIMGAPSRSPQTLREILGLSDMMPHRSKRALLVPPMFVPENQRAPFPRLIGKVISSDMKEDHIFCLMGRGADQDPKGVFSINRLTGDVAVSRALDREAIAYYHLQVSTTDLSGRLVEGPVDLDVSVIDQNDNRPVFKEPRYSGEVLEGSPTGTTVMTMTAYDADDPNTDNAVLRYIIVRQLPDKPSPNMFYIDPERGDIVTVIAPHQLDRETLPTTQYELEIVAKDMAGSEVGLTGTATATITITDRNDHAPEFTHSLFQASVNEGSTGVVVNLTVDDRDDPATGAWRAIYSIINGDPNQNFEIQTNLDNNEGMLSVVKPLDYESSMFHTLLIKVENEDPLVPDVVYGPSSTATVYITVMDVNEGPVFFPDPLVVIRRENIPVGSFVAMLNASDPDYLQTQSIRFTVLRDPADWLIVNPFKGNVTTRAILDRESPHVHNNQYTALFMATDNGSPPASGTGMLIITLEDENDNAPYVFPSVARVCEDAKDMNVVVIGGRDKDIHPNTDPFKIELGKQPGLEKTWKISRINDTHSQIMLLHSLKKANYNLPLVLTDSGVPPISNNTELKVQVCTCKKNRMDCSRAGSIQTNHLLLLGLVLLSIL
;
A
#
# COMPACT_ATOMS: atom_id res chain seq x y z
N MET A 1 42.33 84.55 -77.95
CA MET A 1 43.26 83.48 -77.57
C MET A 1 42.51 82.65 -76.53
N GLU A 2 41.60 81.74 -76.93
CA GLU A 2 41.82 80.43 -77.59
C GLU A 2 42.34 79.38 -76.60
N PHE A 3 41.71 78.21 -76.35
CA PHE A 3 40.42 77.58 -76.76
C PHE A 3 39.72 77.00 -75.49
N GLY A 4 38.52 76.38 -75.44
CA GLY A 4 37.50 75.86 -76.39
C GLY A 4 36.38 75.19 -75.53
N THR A 5 35.47 74.28 -75.93
CA THR A 5 34.79 73.85 -77.18
C THR A 5 33.89 72.67 -76.73
N ARG A 6 32.54 72.61 -76.75
CA ARG A 6 31.38 73.41 -77.23
C ARG A 6 30.23 73.22 -76.17
N ILE A 7 29.29 74.13 -75.89
CA ILE A 7 28.17 74.69 -76.71
C ILE A 7 27.20 73.58 -77.17
N PHE A 8 25.88 73.58 -76.90
CA PHE A 8 24.89 74.56 -76.36
C PHE A 8 24.24 74.06 -75.02
N ILE A 9 23.32 74.71 -74.27
CA ILE A 9 22.92 76.11 -73.93
C ILE A 9 21.38 76.22 -73.73
N ALA A 10 20.95 76.72 -72.54
CA ALA A 10 19.93 77.77 -72.28
C ALA A 10 19.56 77.79 -70.76
N PHE A 11 20.16 78.57 -69.84
CA PHE A 11 20.04 80.02 -69.54
C PHE A 11 18.61 80.46 -69.07
N LEU A 12 18.34 81.18 -67.97
CA LEU A 12 19.10 81.79 -66.81
C LEU A 12 18.06 82.02 -65.65
N VAL A 13 18.32 81.75 -64.35
CA VAL A 13 19.07 82.52 -63.29
C VAL A 13 18.29 83.75 -62.75
N SER A 14 18.12 83.98 -61.44
CA SER A 14 19.18 84.15 -60.43
C SER A 14 18.77 83.93 -58.96
N GLN A 15 19.77 83.65 -58.10
CA GLN A 15 19.73 83.81 -56.64
C GLN A 15 20.45 85.10 -56.20
N VAL A 16 20.27 85.52 -54.93
CA VAL A 16 21.15 86.41 -54.14
C VAL A 16 21.17 85.93 -52.68
N VAL A 17 22.29 86.11 -51.97
CA VAL A 17 22.54 85.72 -50.56
C VAL A 17 23.05 86.94 -49.78
N CYS A 18 22.62 87.13 -48.51
CA CYS A 18 23.48 87.66 -47.42
C CYS A 18 22.83 87.62 -46.01
N THR A 19 23.67 87.87 -45.01
CA THR A 19 23.53 87.57 -43.57
C THR A 19 22.87 88.65 -42.70
N GLY A 20 22.25 88.25 -41.58
CA GLY A 20 21.90 89.10 -40.43
C GLY A 20 21.52 88.25 -39.21
N ALA A 21 21.73 88.74 -37.98
CA ALA A 21 21.58 87.94 -36.75
C ALA A 21 20.55 88.51 -35.76
N GLN A 22 19.85 87.58 -35.08
CA GLN A 22 19.36 87.63 -33.70
C GLN A 22 18.39 88.76 -33.27
N GLU A 23 17.12 88.38 -33.06
CA GLU A 23 16.45 88.48 -31.74
C GLU A 23 15.24 87.52 -31.68
N GLU A 24 14.67 87.31 -30.49
CA GLU A 24 13.93 86.11 -30.08
C GLU A 24 12.44 86.10 -30.48
N GLU A 25 11.91 84.90 -30.76
CA GLU A 25 10.48 84.59 -30.60
C GLU A 25 10.37 83.15 -30.07
N GLU A 26 9.69 82.96 -28.94
CA GLU A 26 9.59 81.66 -28.24
C GLU A 26 8.82 80.64 -29.10
N LYS A 27 9.48 79.56 -29.52
CA LYS A 27 8.77 78.38 -30.02
C LYS A 27 8.29 77.54 -28.84
N ALA A 28 6.99 77.58 -28.59
CA ALA A 28 6.32 76.65 -27.69
C ALA A 28 6.57 75.19 -28.13
N GLU A 29 6.85 74.32 -27.16
CA GLU A 29 6.88 72.87 -27.39
C GLU A 29 5.45 72.38 -27.70
N CYS A 30 5.32 71.58 -28.76
CA CYS A 30 4.04 71.03 -29.20
C CYS A 30 3.63 69.90 -28.24
N VAL A 31 2.44 70.02 -27.62
CA VAL A 31 1.94 69.07 -26.63
C VAL A 31 1.03 68.04 -27.32
N PRO A 32 1.34 66.73 -27.27
CA PRO A 32 0.44 65.69 -27.79
C PRO A 32 -0.86 65.62 -26.98
N GLY A 33 -1.99 65.46 -27.66
CA GLY A 33 -3.28 65.29 -27.01
C GLY A 33 -4.44 65.07 -27.98
N PHE A 34 -5.37 64.22 -27.57
CA PHE A 34 -6.60 63.83 -28.28
C PHE A 34 -7.36 65.05 -28.84
N GLN A 35 -7.59 65.08 -30.15
CA GLN A 35 -8.45 66.06 -30.83
C GLN A 35 -9.75 65.41 -31.35
N GLU A 36 -10.86 66.08 -31.08
CA GLU A 36 -12.16 65.79 -31.69
C GLU A 36 -12.43 66.78 -32.84
N LYS A 37 -12.49 66.30 -34.09
CA LYS A 37 -12.81 67.12 -35.27
C LYS A 37 -14.20 66.79 -35.83
N VAL A 38 -14.98 67.83 -36.17
CA VAL A 38 -16.32 67.65 -36.74
C VAL A 38 -16.35 68.08 -38.21
N TYR A 39 -16.73 67.14 -39.08
CA TYR A 39 -16.94 67.36 -40.52
C TYR A 39 -18.44 67.30 -40.85
N GLN A 40 -18.83 67.99 -41.93
CA GLN A 40 -20.21 68.00 -42.42
C GLN A 40 -20.25 67.68 -43.91
N VAL A 41 -21.15 66.78 -44.32
CA VAL A 41 -21.34 66.34 -45.72
C VAL A 41 -22.81 66.49 -46.10
N GLU A 42 -23.11 67.10 -47.25
CA GLU A 42 -24.48 67.19 -47.75
C GLU A 42 -24.91 65.91 -48.48
N TYR A 43 -26.08 65.38 -48.13
CA TYR A 43 -26.66 64.20 -48.75
C TYR A 43 -27.34 64.55 -50.09
N SER A 44 -26.80 64.02 -51.20
CA SER A 44 -27.23 64.32 -52.57
C SER A 44 -28.07 63.22 -53.24
N GLY A 45 -28.58 62.25 -52.47
CA GLY A 45 -29.47 61.18 -52.95
C GLY A 45 -28.83 59.78 -53.05
N GLY A 46 -27.61 59.61 -52.52
CA GLY A 46 -26.89 58.33 -52.42
C GLY A 46 -25.38 58.53 -52.63
N PHE A 47 -24.58 57.67 -52.00
CA PHE A 47 -23.12 57.68 -52.12
C PHE A 47 -22.69 56.61 -53.13
N LEU A 48 -21.99 57.03 -54.19
CA LEU A 48 -21.51 56.14 -55.25
C LEU A 48 -20.13 55.59 -54.91
N LYS A 49 -19.91 54.30 -55.20
CA LYS A 49 -18.66 53.58 -54.90
C LYS A 49 -17.41 54.34 -55.40
N ASP A 50 -16.37 54.36 -54.56
CA ASP A 50 -15.03 54.91 -54.86
C ASP A 50 -15.02 56.44 -55.16
N VAL A 51 -16.11 57.18 -54.89
CA VAL A 51 -16.16 58.66 -55.00
C VAL A 51 -15.81 59.31 -53.65
N PRO A 52 -14.81 60.23 -53.60
CA PRO A 52 -14.38 60.86 -52.34
C PRO A 52 -15.40 61.88 -51.82
N LEU A 53 -15.69 61.81 -50.51
CA LEU A 53 -16.66 62.67 -49.84
C LEU A 53 -15.99 63.86 -49.12
N LEU A 54 -14.90 63.57 -48.40
CA LEU A 54 -14.05 64.57 -47.73
C LEU A 54 -12.66 63.96 -47.46
N GLN A 55 -11.66 64.81 -47.25
CA GLN A 55 -10.33 64.41 -46.81
C GLN A 55 -10.19 64.60 -45.30
N VAL A 56 -9.77 63.54 -44.58
CA VAL A 56 -9.58 63.56 -43.13
C VAL A 56 -8.16 64.05 -42.85
N VAL A 57 -8.03 65.08 -42.01
CA VAL A 57 -6.75 65.73 -41.69
C VAL A 57 -6.72 65.98 -40.17
N PHE A 58 -5.92 65.20 -39.46
CA PHE A 58 -5.54 65.50 -38.08
C PHE A 58 -4.29 66.40 -38.12
N ASP A 59 -4.14 67.24 -37.11
CA ASP A 59 -3.17 68.35 -37.14
C ASP A 59 -2.42 68.31 -35.80
N ASP A 60 -1.63 67.23 -35.66
CA ASP A 60 -0.72 66.97 -34.56
C ASP A 60 0.72 67.32 -34.98
N CYS A 61 1.70 67.11 -34.09
CA CYS A 61 3.07 67.56 -34.30
C CYS A 61 3.83 66.81 -35.43
N ALA A 62 3.28 65.72 -35.99
CA ALA A 62 3.88 64.91 -37.04
C ALA A 62 3.03 64.80 -38.33
N GLY A 63 1.70 64.96 -38.23
CA GLY A 63 0.76 64.81 -39.34
C GLY A 63 0.36 63.36 -39.62
N ASN A 64 -0.60 63.17 -40.54
CA ASN A 64 -1.23 61.88 -40.85
C ASN A 64 -0.33 60.83 -41.56
N GLU A 65 1.00 60.90 -41.43
CA GLU A 65 1.90 59.89 -42.01
C GLU A 65 1.86 58.58 -41.19
N ASP A 66 1.75 57.44 -41.89
CA ASP A 66 1.67 56.07 -41.34
C ASP A 66 0.56 55.78 -40.29
N ALA A 67 -0.50 56.58 -40.20
CA ALA A 67 -1.66 56.29 -39.34
C ALA A 67 -2.63 55.26 -39.95
N GLU A 68 -3.14 54.33 -39.13
CA GLU A 68 -4.25 53.43 -39.52
C GLU A 68 -5.60 54.08 -39.18
N PHE A 69 -6.60 53.90 -40.05
CA PHE A 69 -7.91 54.55 -39.92
C PHE A 69 -9.06 53.54 -39.91
N GLU A 70 -9.84 53.53 -38.84
CA GLU A 70 -11.10 52.79 -38.74
C GLU A 70 -12.31 53.72 -38.93
N VAL A 71 -13.38 53.20 -39.52
CA VAL A 71 -14.63 53.96 -39.76
C VAL A 71 -15.81 53.20 -39.16
N SER A 72 -16.61 53.87 -38.34
CA SER A 72 -17.70 53.25 -37.57
C SER A 72 -18.82 52.63 -38.44
N ASN A 73 -18.94 53.06 -39.70
CA ASN A 73 -19.81 52.44 -40.69
C ASN A 73 -18.96 51.56 -41.64
N PRO A 74 -19.16 50.22 -41.64
CA PRO A 74 -18.33 49.29 -42.39
C PRO A 74 -18.45 49.40 -43.91
N ASP A 75 -19.44 50.14 -44.41
CA ASP A 75 -19.60 50.42 -45.84
C ASP A 75 -18.69 51.53 -46.37
N PHE A 76 -17.89 52.16 -45.52
CA PHE A 76 -16.94 53.22 -45.87
C PHE A 76 -15.49 52.82 -45.51
N LEU A 77 -14.51 53.54 -46.06
CA LEU A 77 -13.09 53.44 -45.69
C LEU A 77 -12.37 54.76 -45.97
N ILE A 78 -11.16 54.92 -45.40
CA ILE A 78 -10.21 55.96 -45.77
C ILE A 78 -9.27 55.42 -46.85
N ASP A 79 -9.14 56.14 -47.98
CA ASP A 79 -8.24 55.77 -49.08
C ASP A 79 -6.78 56.17 -48.81
N LYS A 80 -5.86 55.77 -49.71
CA LYS A 80 -4.42 56.07 -49.58
C LYS A 80 -4.06 57.56 -49.69
N ASN A 81 -5.02 58.42 -50.03
CA ASN A 81 -4.87 59.87 -50.10
C ASN A 81 -5.65 60.55 -48.95
N LEU A 82 -6.05 59.79 -47.93
CA LEU A 82 -6.81 60.22 -46.75
C LEU A 82 -8.27 60.65 -47.01
N ASN A 83 -8.88 60.20 -48.12
CA ASN A 83 -10.28 60.50 -48.42
C ASN A 83 -11.24 59.44 -47.87
N LEU A 84 -12.34 59.89 -47.26
CA LEU A 84 -13.47 59.03 -46.93
C LEU A 84 -14.23 58.66 -48.22
N VAL A 85 -14.25 57.37 -48.55
CA VAL A 85 -14.90 56.80 -49.74
C VAL A 85 -15.82 55.62 -49.37
N PRO A 86 -16.96 55.43 -50.05
CA PRO A 86 -17.82 54.26 -49.87
C PRO A 86 -17.31 53.04 -50.64
N ARG A 87 -17.33 51.87 -50.00
CA ARG A 87 -16.88 50.56 -50.53
C ARG A 87 -17.82 49.96 -51.57
N ARG A 88 -19.08 50.41 -51.60
CA ARG A 88 -20.17 50.03 -52.51
C ARG A 88 -21.11 51.22 -52.69
N ASP A 89 -22.12 51.11 -53.55
CA ASP A 89 -23.16 52.13 -53.62
C ASP A 89 -24.03 52.05 -52.36
N VAL A 90 -24.12 53.16 -51.61
CA VAL A 90 -24.80 53.25 -50.31
C VAL A 90 -25.91 54.30 -50.37
N ILE A 91 -27.15 53.88 -50.11
CA ILE A 91 -28.33 54.76 -50.13
C ILE A 91 -28.64 55.30 -48.72
N ASP A 92 -28.24 54.59 -47.67
CA ASP A 92 -28.48 54.97 -46.27
C ASP A 92 -27.21 54.67 -45.45
N SER A 93 -26.70 55.68 -44.76
CA SER A 93 -25.43 55.67 -44.02
C SER A 93 -25.59 55.99 -42.53
N GLY A 94 -26.80 56.36 -42.09
CA GLY A 94 -27.04 57.05 -40.83
C GLY A 94 -26.67 58.55 -40.84
N ASP A 95 -27.12 59.26 -39.80
CA ASP A 95 -26.97 60.71 -39.66
C ASP A 95 -25.55 61.13 -39.22
N VAL A 96 -24.81 60.23 -38.56
CA VAL A 96 -23.45 60.46 -38.03
C VAL A 96 -22.60 59.20 -38.21
N MET A 97 -21.34 59.39 -38.60
CA MET A 97 -20.29 58.36 -38.63
C MET A 97 -19.04 58.88 -37.90
N PHE A 98 -18.24 57.99 -37.35
CA PHE A 98 -16.97 58.33 -36.70
C PHE A 98 -15.80 57.72 -37.48
N VAL A 99 -14.70 58.45 -37.57
CA VAL A 99 -13.41 58.00 -38.10
C VAL A 99 -12.38 58.09 -36.98
N HIS A 100 -11.73 56.99 -36.66
CA HIS A 100 -10.71 56.89 -35.61
C HIS A 100 -9.35 56.69 -36.28
N GLY A 101 -8.40 57.58 -36.02
CA GLY A 101 -7.02 57.47 -36.51
C GLY A 101 -6.09 57.04 -35.39
N VAL A 102 -5.37 55.93 -35.58
CA VAL A 102 -4.51 55.33 -34.55
C VAL A 102 -3.08 55.14 -35.08
N ASN A 103 -2.11 55.65 -34.32
CA ASN A 103 -0.67 55.44 -34.47
C ASN A 103 0.02 55.65 -33.10
N VAL A 104 1.32 55.37 -33.00
CA VAL A 104 2.15 55.56 -31.79
C VAL A 104 2.18 57.02 -31.28
N HIS A 105 1.75 57.98 -32.11
CA HIS A 105 1.70 59.41 -31.79
C HIS A 105 0.31 60.04 -31.96
N VAL A 106 -0.66 59.32 -32.54
CA VAL A 106 -2.00 59.84 -32.89
C VAL A 106 -3.06 58.88 -32.34
N ASP A 107 -4.00 59.41 -31.56
CA ASP A 107 -5.21 58.69 -31.11
C ASP A 107 -6.37 59.70 -31.16
N ASP A 108 -6.84 59.98 -32.38
CA ASP A 108 -7.73 61.10 -32.67
C ASP A 108 -9.06 60.64 -33.29
N MET A 109 -10.16 61.30 -32.94
CA MET A 109 -11.50 60.96 -33.41
C MET A 109 -12.13 62.09 -34.23
N ALA A 110 -12.65 61.75 -35.41
CA ALA A 110 -13.42 62.66 -36.25
C ALA A 110 -14.88 62.24 -36.36
N GLN A 111 -15.81 63.12 -35.99
CA GLN A 111 -17.23 62.96 -36.24
C GLN A 111 -17.61 63.53 -37.61
N VAL A 112 -18.17 62.70 -38.49
CA VAL A 112 -18.73 63.10 -39.79
C VAL A 112 -20.24 63.11 -39.70
N THR A 113 -20.84 64.30 -39.78
CA THR A 113 -22.30 64.48 -39.71
C THR A 113 -22.87 64.65 -41.13
N ILE A 114 -23.88 63.87 -41.49
CA ILE A 114 -24.51 63.91 -42.82
C ILE A 114 -25.77 64.76 -42.76
N MET A 115 -25.74 65.90 -43.46
CA MET A 115 -26.83 66.86 -43.49
C MET A 115 -27.78 66.55 -44.66
N GLY A 116 -29.08 66.40 -44.35
CA GLY A 116 -30.13 66.16 -45.35
C GLY A 116 -30.48 64.69 -45.60
N ALA A 117 -29.91 63.74 -44.86
CA ALA A 117 -30.37 62.35 -44.87
C ALA A 117 -31.80 62.22 -44.30
N PRO A 118 -32.64 61.32 -44.83
CA PRO A 118 -34.00 61.12 -44.34
C PRO A 118 -34.02 60.28 -43.04
N SER A 119 -34.10 60.94 -41.90
CA SER A 119 -34.15 60.32 -40.57
C SER A 119 -35.20 59.19 -40.48
N ARG A 120 -34.79 57.96 -40.17
CA ARG A 120 -35.69 56.84 -39.91
C ARG A 120 -35.73 56.49 -38.42
N SER A 121 -36.94 56.27 -37.92
CA SER A 121 -37.22 55.96 -36.52
C SER A 121 -36.55 54.66 -36.05
N PRO A 122 -36.06 54.59 -34.79
CA PRO A 122 -35.60 53.32 -34.22
C PRO A 122 -36.75 52.30 -34.20
N GLN A 123 -36.48 51.09 -34.68
CA GLN A 123 -37.44 49.99 -34.67
C GLN A 123 -37.73 49.58 -33.22
N THR A 124 -38.90 49.96 -32.72
CA THR A 124 -39.34 49.54 -31.37
C THR A 124 -39.74 48.06 -31.36
N LEU A 125 -39.51 47.41 -30.21
CA LEU A 125 -39.81 45.99 -29.92
C LEU A 125 -41.27 45.53 -30.19
N ARG A 126 -42.17 46.46 -30.55
CA ARG A 126 -43.58 46.20 -30.89
C ARG A 126 -43.79 45.55 -32.25
N GLU A 127 -42.90 45.77 -33.22
CA GLU A 127 -43.05 45.18 -34.57
C GLU A 127 -42.69 43.69 -34.62
N ILE A 128 -41.97 43.17 -33.62
CA ILE A 128 -41.57 41.75 -33.52
C ILE A 128 -42.69 40.86 -32.95
N LEU A 129 -43.69 41.43 -32.25
CA LEU A 129 -44.68 40.69 -31.46
C LEU A 129 -46.11 40.68 -32.02
N GLY A 130 -46.35 41.21 -33.23
CA GLY A 130 -47.60 40.98 -33.97
C GLY A 130 -48.90 41.51 -33.32
N LEU A 131 -48.81 42.52 -32.47
CA LEU A 131 -49.97 43.10 -31.77
C LEU A 131 -50.58 44.27 -32.56
N SER A 132 -51.45 43.93 -33.51
CA SER A 132 -52.40 44.88 -34.09
C SER A 132 -53.67 44.96 -33.24
N ASP A 133 -53.83 46.00 -32.43
CA ASP A 133 -55.09 46.78 -32.43
C ASP A 133 -55.03 48.08 -31.62
N MET A 134 -55.82 49.05 -32.12
CA MET A 134 -56.30 50.29 -31.49
C MET A 134 -55.40 51.07 -30.51
N MET A 135 -54.95 52.26 -30.94
CA MET A 135 -54.58 53.33 -30.00
C MET A 135 -55.80 53.81 -29.19
N PRO A 136 -55.77 53.78 -27.85
CA PRO A 136 -56.53 54.73 -27.05
C PRO A 136 -55.84 56.10 -27.09
N HIS A 137 -56.60 57.18 -26.96
CA HIS A 137 -56.05 58.53 -26.87
C HIS A 137 -55.01 58.66 -25.76
N ARG A 138 -53.90 59.36 -26.03
CA ARG A 138 -52.91 59.76 -25.02
C ARG A 138 -53.57 60.68 -24.00
N SER A 139 -53.99 60.12 -22.87
CA SER A 139 -54.41 60.90 -21.70
C SER A 139 -53.24 61.76 -21.24
N LYS A 140 -53.50 63.05 -20.98
CA LYS A 140 -52.50 64.03 -20.56
C LYS A 140 -52.20 63.96 -19.04
N ARG A 141 -52.13 62.74 -18.50
CA ARG A 141 -51.93 62.46 -17.06
C ARG A 141 -50.97 61.31 -16.86
N ALA A 142 -49.79 61.61 -16.35
CA ALA A 142 -48.80 60.65 -15.93
C ALA A 142 -47.97 61.26 -14.80
N LEU A 143 -47.84 60.53 -13.70
CA LEU A 143 -46.94 60.88 -12.60
C LEU A 143 -45.50 60.68 -13.10
N LEU A 144 -44.66 61.71 -13.06
CA LEU A 144 -43.25 61.59 -13.38
C LEU A 144 -42.49 61.22 -12.11
N VAL A 145 -42.10 59.94 -12.04
CA VAL A 145 -41.34 59.33 -10.96
C VAL A 145 -39.95 58.96 -11.52
N PRO A 146 -38.91 59.78 -11.29
CA PRO A 146 -37.55 59.37 -11.61
C PRO A 146 -37.08 58.30 -10.60
N PRO A 147 -36.23 57.34 -11.02
CA PRO A 147 -35.57 56.44 -10.07
C PRO A 147 -34.70 57.24 -9.11
N MET A 148 -34.60 56.79 -7.86
CA MET A 148 -33.82 57.48 -6.83
C MET A 148 -32.65 56.63 -6.37
N PHE A 149 -31.50 57.26 -6.19
CA PHE A 149 -30.27 56.60 -5.77
C PHE A 149 -29.79 57.20 -4.46
N VAL A 150 -29.51 56.35 -3.48
CA VAL A 150 -29.16 56.78 -2.11
C VAL A 150 -27.92 56.01 -1.66
N PRO A 151 -26.74 56.63 -1.59
CA PRO A 151 -25.59 56.01 -0.93
C PRO A 151 -25.95 55.54 0.47
N GLU A 152 -25.48 54.38 0.87
CA GLU A 152 -25.65 53.89 2.23
C GLU A 152 -24.77 54.62 3.25
N ASN A 153 -24.88 54.22 4.51
CA ASN A 153 -24.03 54.69 5.62
C ASN A 153 -23.95 56.23 5.77
N GLN A 154 -24.96 56.93 5.24
CA GLN A 154 -25.03 58.38 5.24
C GLN A 154 -24.99 58.95 6.66
N ARG A 155 -24.12 59.94 6.84
CA ARG A 155 -24.01 60.67 8.10
C ARG A 155 -25.16 61.69 8.22
N ALA A 156 -25.57 61.92 9.48
CA ALA A 156 -26.57 62.91 9.87
C ALA A 156 -26.17 64.35 9.43
N PRO A 157 -27.12 65.30 9.27
CA PRO A 157 -28.51 65.28 9.73
C PRO A 157 -29.51 64.58 8.78
N PHE A 158 -30.57 64.04 9.37
CA PHE A 158 -31.76 63.53 8.68
C PHE A 158 -33.01 64.36 9.06
N PRO A 159 -34.07 64.41 8.23
CA PRO A 159 -34.21 63.74 6.93
C PRO A 159 -33.42 64.43 5.80
N ARG A 160 -32.96 63.65 4.82
CA ARG A 160 -32.22 64.14 3.64
C ARG A 160 -33.06 63.98 2.39
N LEU A 161 -33.18 65.05 1.59
CA LEU A 161 -33.86 65.02 0.29
C LEU A 161 -33.09 64.10 -0.68
N ILE A 162 -33.80 63.15 -1.31
CA ILE A 162 -33.21 62.20 -2.26
C ILE A 162 -33.77 62.37 -3.69
N GLY A 163 -34.93 62.97 -3.84
CA GLY A 163 -35.56 63.19 -5.14
C GLY A 163 -36.90 63.92 -5.03
N LYS A 164 -37.58 64.09 -6.15
CA LYS A 164 -38.88 64.76 -6.22
C LYS A 164 -39.77 64.08 -7.26
N VAL A 165 -41.00 63.78 -6.86
CA VAL A 165 -42.05 63.29 -7.75
C VAL A 165 -42.84 64.48 -8.30
N ILE A 166 -43.13 64.47 -9.59
CA ILE A 166 -43.79 65.58 -10.29
C ILE A 166 -45.08 65.08 -10.93
N SER A 167 -46.20 65.77 -10.66
CA SER A 167 -47.48 65.58 -11.37
C SER A 167 -47.73 66.80 -12.25
N SER A 168 -48.18 66.58 -13.49
CA SER A 168 -48.53 67.66 -14.43
C SER A 168 -49.87 68.33 -14.12
N ASP A 169 -50.74 67.69 -13.35
CA ASP A 169 -52.14 68.06 -13.12
C ASP A 169 -52.43 68.37 -11.63
N MET A 170 -51.40 68.72 -10.84
CA MET A 170 -51.58 69.09 -9.43
C MET A 170 -52.46 70.35 -9.25
N LYS A 171 -53.44 70.23 -8.36
CA LYS A 171 -54.30 71.31 -7.87
C LYS A 171 -54.08 71.47 -6.37
N GLU A 172 -54.51 72.60 -5.80
CA GLU A 172 -54.35 72.90 -4.36
C GLU A 172 -54.98 71.84 -3.43
N ASP A 173 -55.97 71.07 -3.92
CA ASP A 173 -56.65 69.99 -3.17
C ASP A 173 -56.03 68.58 -3.39
N HIS A 174 -54.90 68.45 -4.09
CA HIS A 174 -54.24 67.16 -4.32
C HIS A 174 -53.06 66.96 -3.35
N ILE A 175 -52.88 65.74 -2.84
CA ILE A 175 -51.77 65.36 -1.97
C ILE A 175 -51.05 64.10 -2.45
N PHE A 176 -49.72 64.08 -2.33
CA PHE A 176 -48.90 62.89 -2.61
C PHE A 176 -48.96 61.87 -1.47
N CYS A 177 -49.03 60.59 -1.83
CA CYS A 177 -49.00 59.44 -0.93
C CYS A 177 -47.94 58.43 -1.39
N LEU A 178 -47.11 57.97 -0.44
CA LEU A 178 -46.05 56.99 -0.64
C LEU A 178 -46.41 55.73 0.16
N MET A 179 -46.38 54.58 -0.49
CA MET A 179 -46.68 53.26 0.08
C MET A 179 -45.60 52.26 -0.33
N GLY A 180 -45.53 51.11 0.35
CA GLY A 180 -44.57 50.03 0.11
C GLY A 180 -43.57 49.83 1.24
N ARG A 181 -42.68 48.85 1.03
CA ARG A 181 -41.60 48.49 1.95
C ARG A 181 -40.65 49.67 2.09
N GLY A 182 -40.46 50.19 3.31
CA GLY A 182 -39.71 51.43 3.54
C GLY A 182 -40.57 52.64 3.89
N ALA A 183 -41.87 52.62 3.59
CA ALA A 183 -42.81 53.71 3.88
C ALA A 183 -43.83 53.29 4.95
N ASP A 184 -44.91 52.62 4.55
CA ASP A 184 -45.99 52.11 5.42
C ASP A 184 -45.83 50.63 5.80
N GLN A 185 -44.99 49.88 5.07
CA GLN A 185 -44.61 48.48 5.36
C GLN A 185 -43.18 48.39 5.91
N ASP A 186 -42.90 47.32 6.67
CA ASP A 186 -41.65 47.18 7.42
C ASP A 186 -40.41 46.93 6.53
N PRO A 187 -39.31 47.69 6.69
CA PRO A 187 -39.05 48.68 7.74
C PRO A 187 -39.79 50.01 7.52
N LYS A 188 -40.67 50.39 8.46
CA LYS A 188 -41.51 51.59 8.32
C LYS A 188 -40.72 52.89 8.45
N GLY A 189 -41.19 53.95 7.78
CA GLY A 189 -40.68 55.31 7.92
C GLY A 189 -39.20 55.48 7.57
N VAL A 190 -38.64 54.64 6.70
CA VAL A 190 -37.32 54.88 6.08
C VAL A 190 -37.43 56.05 5.10
N PHE A 191 -38.43 56.01 4.22
CA PHE A 191 -38.72 57.06 3.25
C PHE A 191 -39.99 57.81 3.60
N SER A 192 -40.00 59.10 3.28
CA SER A 192 -41.14 59.99 3.47
C SER A 192 -41.31 60.87 2.23
N ILE A 193 -42.56 61.18 1.87
CA ILE A 193 -42.88 62.15 0.82
C ILE A 193 -43.58 63.36 1.43
N ASN A 194 -43.14 64.57 1.04
CA ASN A 194 -43.87 65.78 1.36
C ASN A 194 -45.16 65.81 0.55
N ARG A 195 -46.28 65.73 1.27
CA ARG A 195 -47.64 65.62 0.71
C ARG A 195 -48.01 66.76 -0.25
N LEU A 196 -47.42 67.94 -0.11
CA LEU A 196 -47.74 69.12 -0.93
C LEU A 196 -46.73 69.35 -2.06
N THR A 197 -45.45 69.07 -1.83
CA THR A 197 -44.39 69.42 -2.80
C THR A 197 -43.90 68.26 -3.65
N GLY A 198 -44.19 67.00 -3.27
CA GLY A 198 -43.69 65.79 -3.93
C GLY A 198 -42.23 65.46 -3.61
N ASP A 199 -41.60 66.21 -2.70
CA ASP A 199 -40.21 65.99 -2.28
C ASP A 199 -40.09 64.70 -1.47
N VAL A 200 -39.24 63.76 -1.90
CA VAL A 200 -39.00 62.48 -1.22
C VAL A 200 -37.70 62.56 -0.44
N ALA A 201 -37.75 62.17 0.84
CA ALA A 201 -36.63 62.25 1.76
C ALA A 201 -36.42 60.94 2.54
N VAL A 202 -35.15 60.56 2.73
CA VAL A 202 -34.73 59.44 3.58
C VAL A 202 -34.52 59.92 5.02
N SER A 203 -35.00 59.15 5.99
CA SER A 203 -35.15 59.58 7.39
C SER A 203 -34.05 59.04 8.34
N ARG A 204 -33.19 58.13 7.84
CA ARG A 204 -32.08 57.50 8.56
C ARG A 204 -31.03 56.98 7.58
N ALA A 205 -29.87 56.56 8.09
CA ALA A 205 -28.90 55.83 7.28
C ALA A 205 -29.51 54.53 6.74
N LEU A 206 -29.08 54.16 5.55
CA LEU A 206 -29.37 52.88 4.92
C LEU A 206 -28.12 51.99 5.01
N ASP A 207 -28.34 50.71 4.75
CA ASP A 207 -27.40 49.59 4.81
C ASP A 207 -27.86 48.70 3.63
N ARG A 208 -26.98 48.49 2.65
CA ARG A 208 -27.29 47.85 1.37
C ARG A 208 -27.34 46.32 1.53
N GLU A 209 -26.45 45.76 2.33
CA GLU A 209 -26.37 44.32 2.67
C GLU A 209 -27.67 43.86 3.33
N ALA A 210 -28.31 44.72 4.11
CA ALA A 210 -29.63 44.50 4.67
C ALA A 210 -30.76 44.64 3.61
N ILE A 211 -30.81 45.75 2.86
CA ILE A 211 -31.82 46.00 1.82
C ILE A 211 -31.28 46.91 0.68
N ALA A 212 -30.79 46.29 -0.39
CA ALA A 212 -30.26 46.99 -1.57
C ALA A 212 -31.32 47.75 -2.41
N TYR A 213 -32.57 47.27 -2.45
CA TYR A 213 -33.65 47.83 -3.28
C TYR A 213 -34.94 48.01 -2.51
N TYR A 214 -35.55 49.19 -2.65
CA TYR A 214 -36.87 49.50 -2.11
C TYR A 214 -37.84 49.80 -3.25
N HIS A 215 -38.77 48.87 -3.48
CA HIS A 215 -39.90 49.07 -4.38
C HIS A 215 -41.04 49.77 -3.62
N LEU A 216 -41.21 51.05 -3.91
CA LEU A 216 -42.25 51.90 -3.35
C LEU A 216 -43.30 52.21 -4.43
N GLN A 217 -44.46 52.69 -4.02
CA GLN A 217 -45.51 53.17 -4.93
C GLN A 217 -45.93 54.57 -4.55
N VAL A 218 -45.99 55.46 -5.53
CA VAL A 218 -46.43 56.84 -5.37
C VAL A 218 -47.77 57.04 -6.08
N SER A 219 -48.67 57.73 -5.38
CA SER A 219 -49.96 58.14 -5.92
C SER A 219 -50.28 59.57 -5.49
N THR A 220 -51.19 60.22 -6.21
CA THR A 220 -51.85 61.45 -5.74
C THR A 220 -53.28 61.14 -5.36
N THR A 221 -53.74 61.68 -4.24
CA THR A 221 -55.12 61.59 -3.77
C THR A 221 -55.71 62.98 -3.57
N ASP A 222 -57.03 63.13 -3.65
CA ASP A 222 -57.70 64.37 -3.25
C ASP A 222 -57.87 64.45 -1.72
N LEU A 223 -58.27 65.62 -1.20
CA LEU A 223 -58.57 65.81 0.23
C LEU A 223 -59.66 64.86 0.80
N SER A 224 -60.41 64.15 -0.05
CA SER A 224 -61.37 63.12 0.37
C SER A 224 -60.79 61.69 0.36
N GLY A 225 -59.50 61.53 0.05
CA GLY A 225 -58.77 60.26 0.03
C GLY A 225 -58.99 59.44 -1.24
N ARG A 226 -59.61 59.99 -2.28
CA ARG A 226 -59.82 59.31 -3.55
C ARG A 226 -58.59 59.49 -4.46
N LEU A 227 -58.16 58.39 -5.06
CA LEU A 227 -57.05 58.33 -6.03
C LEU A 227 -57.30 59.24 -7.25
N VAL A 228 -56.31 60.06 -7.59
CA VAL A 228 -56.33 61.03 -8.69
C VAL A 228 -55.36 60.62 -9.81
N GLU A 229 -54.12 60.27 -9.47
CA GLU A 229 -53.12 59.68 -10.37
C GLU A 229 -52.30 58.59 -9.65
N GLY A 230 -51.78 57.62 -10.41
CA GLY A 230 -51.06 56.45 -9.89
C GLY A 230 -51.98 55.27 -9.54
N PRO A 231 -51.48 54.25 -8.80
CA PRO A 231 -50.11 54.13 -8.33
C PRO A 231 -49.10 54.03 -9.49
N VAL A 232 -47.91 54.62 -9.29
CA VAL A 232 -46.74 54.45 -10.15
C VAL A 232 -45.59 53.99 -9.27
N ASP A 233 -44.83 53.00 -9.74
CA ASP A 233 -43.71 52.45 -9.00
C ASP A 233 -42.56 53.47 -8.90
N LEU A 234 -41.97 53.56 -7.70
CA LEU A 234 -40.78 54.32 -7.36
C LEU A 234 -39.73 53.33 -6.88
N ASP A 235 -38.76 53.04 -7.74
CA ASP A 235 -37.60 52.26 -7.37
C ASP A 235 -36.56 53.18 -6.70
N VAL A 236 -36.19 52.84 -5.46
CA VAL A 236 -35.07 53.44 -4.75
C VAL A 236 -33.96 52.40 -4.61
N SER A 237 -32.85 52.64 -5.32
CA SER A 237 -31.64 51.81 -5.25
C SER A 237 -30.68 52.39 -4.22
N VAL A 238 -30.18 51.54 -3.33
CA VAL A 238 -29.10 51.91 -2.41
C VAL A 238 -27.78 51.79 -3.16
N ILE A 239 -26.96 52.85 -3.15
CA ILE A 239 -25.61 52.80 -3.74
C ILE A 239 -24.65 52.25 -2.67
N ASP A 240 -23.98 51.18 -3.06
CA ASP A 240 -22.93 50.46 -2.34
C ASP A 240 -21.79 51.38 -1.87
N GLN A 241 -21.27 51.13 -0.67
CA GLN A 241 -20.05 51.76 -0.15
C GLN A 241 -19.13 50.67 0.42
N ASN A 242 -17.82 50.78 0.17
CA ASN A 242 -16.84 49.89 0.78
C ASN A 242 -16.79 50.06 2.31
N ASP A 243 -17.51 49.21 3.03
CA ASP A 243 -17.53 49.15 4.49
C ASP A 243 -17.48 47.73 5.07
N ASN A 244 -17.73 46.70 4.25
CA ASN A 244 -17.36 45.33 4.57
C ASN A 244 -15.92 45.05 4.13
N ARG A 245 -15.30 44.05 4.75
CA ARG A 245 -13.92 43.65 4.43
C ARG A 245 -13.88 42.20 3.96
N PRO A 246 -12.86 41.80 3.20
CA PRO A 246 -12.74 40.44 2.72
C PRO A 246 -12.64 39.46 3.90
N VAL A 247 -13.41 38.37 3.86
CA VAL A 247 -13.37 37.29 4.85
C VAL A 247 -13.06 35.96 4.17
N PHE A 248 -11.94 35.33 4.55
CA PHE A 248 -11.60 33.98 4.11
C PHE A 248 -12.61 32.95 4.62
N LYS A 249 -12.93 31.97 3.78
CA LYS A 249 -13.83 30.84 4.11
C LYS A 249 -13.37 30.11 5.37
N GLU A 250 -12.06 29.95 5.53
CA GLU A 250 -11.42 29.31 6.67
C GLU A 250 -10.24 30.20 7.15
N PRO A 251 -9.97 30.28 8.47
CA PRO A 251 -8.87 31.10 8.98
C PRO A 251 -7.49 30.45 8.76
N ARG A 252 -7.48 29.13 8.54
CA ARG A 252 -6.27 28.33 8.28
C ARG A 252 -6.56 27.32 7.18
N TYR A 253 -5.61 27.17 6.26
CA TYR A 253 -5.64 26.16 5.20
C TYR A 253 -4.44 25.22 5.35
N SER A 254 -4.59 23.98 4.91
CA SER A 254 -3.51 23.00 4.81
C SER A 254 -3.52 22.39 3.41
N GLY A 255 -2.36 22.33 2.76
CA GLY A 255 -2.18 21.66 1.49
C GLY A 255 -0.85 20.91 1.43
N GLU A 256 -0.74 20.05 0.44
CA GLU A 256 0.40 19.15 0.25
C GLU A 256 0.92 19.29 -1.17
N VAL A 257 2.23 19.20 -1.36
CA VAL A 257 2.87 19.22 -2.67
C VAL A 257 3.95 18.16 -2.74
N LEU A 258 3.91 17.33 -3.77
CA LEU A 258 4.93 16.33 -4.00
C LEU A 258 6.26 17.01 -4.34
N GLU A 259 7.35 16.52 -3.77
CA GLU A 259 8.67 17.00 -4.15
C GLU A 259 9.00 16.72 -5.63
N GLY A 260 9.96 17.50 -6.16
CA GLY A 260 10.31 17.51 -7.57
C GLY A 260 9.11 17.77 -8.51
N SER A 261 8.01 18.34 -8.01
CA SER A 261 6.88 18.75 -8.84
C SER A 261 7.29 19.82 -9.86
N PRO A 262 6.73 19.80 -11.09
CA PRO A 262 7.01 20.81 -12.09
C PRO A 262 6.57 22.20 -11.62
N THR A 263 7.29 23.22 -12.08
CA THR A 263 6.94 24.63 -11.86
C THR A 263 5.54 24.91 -12.43
N GLY A 264 4.69 25.60 -11.67
CA GLY A 264 3.29 25.83 -11.98
C GLY A 264 2.32 24.77 -11.45
N THR A 265 2.77 23.83 -10.62
CA THR A 265 1.90 22.84 -9.97
C THR A 265 1.01 23.52 -8.92
N THR A 266 -0.31 23.40 -9.05
CA THR A 266 -1.28 23.90 -8.07
C THR A 266 -1.24 23.07 -6.79
N VAL A 267 -1.06 23.74 -5.66
CA VAL A 267 -0.97 23.15 -4.32
C VAL A 267 -2.32 23.19 -3.61
N MET A 268 -2.98 24.36 -3.61
CA MET A 268 -4.32 24.56 -3.04
C MET A 268 -4.95 25.84 -3.59
N THR A 269 -6.26 26.03 -3.38
CA THR A 269 -6.98 27.26 -3.73
C THR A 269 -7.49 27.95 -2.46
N MET A 270 -7.11 29.21 -2.30
CA MET A 270 -7.64 30.10 -1.27
C MET A 270 -8.99 30.68 -1.70
N THR A 271 -9.89 30.98 -0.75
CA THR A 271 -11.16 31.62 -1.08
C THR A 271 -11.58 32.58 0.00
N ALA A 272 -11.74 33.85 -0.37
CA ALA A 272 -12.37 34.88 0.44
C ALA A 272 -13.65 35.38 -0.24
N TYR A 273 -14.52 35.99 0.57
CA TYR A 273 -15.78 36.58 0.17
C TYR A 273 -15.83 38.01 0.69
N ASP A 274 -16.40 38.92 -0.11
CA ASP A 274 -16.86 40.21 0.38
C ASP A 274 -18.40 40.25 0.38
N ALA A 275 -18.97 41.15 1.17
CA ALA A 275 -20.40 41.36 1.30
C ALA A 275 -20.92 42.52 0.43
N ASP A 276 -20.04 43.44 0.03
CA ASP A 276 -20.31 44.60 -0.83
C ASP A 276 -20.82 44.18 -2.25
N ASP A 277 -21.12 45.13 -3.14
CA ASP A 277 -21.71 44.82 -4.45
C ASP A 277 -20.70 44.15 -5.41
N PRO A 278 -20.93 42.88 -5.82
CA PRO A 278 -20.04 42.13 -6.73
C PRO A 278 -19.95 42.72 -8.15
N ASN A 279 -20.78 43.71 -8.49
CA ASN A 279 -20.71 44.43 -9.76
C ASN A 279 -19.83 45.70 -9.67
N THR A 280 -19.24 45.97 -8.50
CA THR A 280 -18.37 47.12 -8.24
C THR A 280 -17.01 46.67 -7.72
N ASP A 281 -16.00 47.53 -7.81
CA ASP A 281 -14.65 47.22 -7.29
C ASP A 281 -14.63 46.96 -5.78
N ASN A 282 -15.64 47.41 -5.02
CA ASN A 282 -15.75 47.23 -3.57
C ASN A 282 -15.72 45.75 -3.16
N ALA A 283 -16.23 44.83 -4.00
CA ALA A 283 -16.17 43.38 -3.76
C ALA A 283 -15.16 42.64 -4.67
N VAL A 284 -14.40 43.34 -5.51
CA VAL A 284 -13.39 42.72 -6.39
C VAL A 284 -12.11 42.48 -5.61
N LEU A 285 -11.90 41.21 -5.23
CA LEU A 285 -10.77 40.79 -4.41
C LEU A 285 -9.49 40.56 -5.22
N ARG A 286 -8.35 40.88 -4.61
CA ARG A 286 -7.01 40.45 -5.03
C ARG A 286 -6.27 39.73 -3.90
N TYR A 287 -5.69 38.57 -4.21
CA TYR A 287 -4.92 37.76 -3.26
C TYR A 287 -3.41 38.02 -3.36
N ILE A 288 -2.73 38.10 -2.22
CA ILE A 288 -1.28 38.36 -2.12
C ILE A 288 -0.68 37.51 -0.99
N ILE A 289 0.44 36.83 -1.24
CA ILE A 289 1.29 36.25 -0.18
C ILE A 289 2.16 37.39 0.38
N VAL A 290 1.97 37.75 1.65
CA VAL A 290 2.75 38.83 2.29
C VAL A 290 3.97 38.31 3.06
N ARG A 291 3.97 37.02 3.44
CA ARG A 291 5.08 36.39 4.15
C ARG A 291 5.11 34.88 3.87
N GLN A 292 6.30 34.34 3.66
CA GLN A 292 6.60 32.91 3.62
C GLN A 292 7.59 32.61 4.75
N LEU A 293 7.36 31.56 5.53
CA LEU A 293 8.35 30.98 6.43
C LEU A 293 8.53 29.48 6.13
N PRO A 294 9.77 28.95 6.07
CA PRO A 294 11.03 29.70 6.03
C PRO A 294 11.22 30.51 4.73
N ASP A 295 12.19 31.43 4.76
CA ASP A 295 12.66 32.23 3.63
C ASP A 295 13.71 31.51 2.75
N LYS A 296 14.03 30.26 3.10
CA LYS A 296 14.99 29.39 2.41
C LYS A 296 14.26 28.18 1.82
N PRO A 297 14.70 27.68 0.65
CA PRO A 297 15.89 28.05 -0.11
C PRO A 297 15.68 29.32 -0.95
N SER A 298 14.42 29.72 -1.16
CA SER A 298 13.99 30.96 -1.79
C SER A 298 12.89 31.60 -0.93
N PRO A 299 12.84 32.95 -0.79
CA PRO A 299 11.71 33.62 -0.15
C PRO A 299 10.42 33.51 -0.98
N ASN A 300 10.54 33.16 -2.26
CA ASN A 300 9.45 32.96 -3.20
C ASN A 300 9.50 31.52 -3.71
N MET A 301 9.00 30.55 -2.92
CA MET A 301 8.79 29.16 -3.37
C MET A 301 7.44 29.00 -4.06
N PHE A 302 6.46 29.79 -3.62
CA PHE A 302 5.07 29.75 -4.05
C PHE A 302 4.62 31.11 -4.59
N TYR A 303 3.65 31.07 -5.51
CA TYR A 303 2.93 32.24 -6.02
C TYR A 303 1.43 31.98 -5.82
N ILE A 304 0.67 33.03 -5.55
CA ILE A 304 -0.79 32.97 -5.54
C ILE A 304 -1.33 33.73 -6.76
N ASP A 305 -2.23 33.11 -7.51
CA ASP A 305 -2.98 33.80 -8.56
C ASP A 305 -3.83 34.90 -7.89
N PRO A 306 -3.61 36.19 -8.25
CA PRO A 306 -4.26 37.28 -7.55
C PRO A 306 -5.77 37.36 -7.81
N GLU A 307 -6.30 36.70 -8.85
CA GLU A 307 -7.75 36.69 -9.14
C GLU A 307 -8.41 35.40 -8.64
N ARG A 308 -7.74 34.25 -8.82
CA ARG A 308 -8.31 32.93 -8.51
C ARG A 308 -8.05 32.47 -7.08
N GLY A 309 -6.99 32.95 -6.45
CA GLY A 309 -6.51 32.45 -5.16
C GLY A 309 -5.77 31.11 -5.25
N ASP A 310 -5.48 30.62 -6.46
CA ASP A 310 -4.73 29.37 -6.68
C ASP A 310 -3.26 29.56 -6.28
N ILE A 311 -2.78 28.79 -5.29
CA ILE A 311 -1.38 28.74 -4.91
C ILE A 311 -0.66 27.71 -5.78
N VAL A 312 0.40 28.14 -6.46
CA VAL A 312 1.23 27.31 -7.35
C VAL A 312 2.70 27.36 -6.97
N THR A 313 3.46 26.31 -7.30
CA THR A 313 4.93 26.32 -7.20
C THR A 313 5.56 27.23 -8.25
N VAL A 314 6.56 28.03 -7.87
CA VAL A 314 7.36 28.85 -8.83
C VAL A 314 8.84 28.48 -8.86
N ILE A 315 9.27 27.59 -7.97
CA ILE A 315 10.63 27.08 -7.93
C ILE A 315 10.84 25.97 -8.98
N ALA A 316 12.10 25.69 -9.33
CA ALA A 316 12.44 24.55 -10.19
C ALA A 316 12.35 23.22 -9.42
N PRO A 317 12.02 22.08 -10.08
CA PRO A 317 11.85 20.78 -9.41
C PRO A 317 12.98 20.39 -8.45
N HIS A 318 14.23 20.53 -8.89
CA HIS A 318 15.45 20.19 -8.13
C HIS A 318 15.75 21.11 -6.92
N GLN A 319 14.88 22.08 -6.64
CA GLN A 319 14.97 22.96 -5.46
C GLN A 319 13.77 22.77 -4.51
N LEU A 320 12.78 21.98 -4.94
CA LEU A 320 11.68 21.46 -4.12
C LEU A 320 11.98 19.98 -3.84
N ASP A 321 13.10 19.73 -3.18
CA ASP A 321 13.71 18.43 -2.90
C ASP A 321 13.74 18.30 -1.37
N ARG A 322 13.09 17.28 -0.81
CA ARG A 322 12.76 17.17 0.61
C ARG A 322 14.03 16.95 1.45
N GLU A 323 14.99 16.21 0.93
CA GLU A 323 16.25 15.80 1.57
C GLU A 323 17.23 16.97 1.72
N THR A 324 17.23 17.91 0.77
CA THR A 324 18.08 19.11 0.80
C THR A 324 17.46 20.27 1.57
N LEU A 325 16.14 20.24 1.81
CA LEU A 325 15.41 21.30 2.47
C LEU A 325 15.60 21.27 4.00
N PRO A 326 15.72 22.45 4.66
CA PRO A 326 15.89 22.51 6.12
C PRO A 326 14.62 22.16 6.90
N THR A 327 13.45 22.25 6.25
CA THR A 327 12.12 21.94 6.80
C THR A 327 11.17 21.53 5.69
N THR A 328 10.33 20.53 5.93
CA THR A 328 9.30 20.05 4.98
C THR A 328 7.99 20.85 5.05
N GLN A 329 7.85 21.79 5.98
CA GLN A 329 6.64 22.60 6.17
C GLN A 329 6.92 24.09 5.93
N TYR A 330 6.00 24.74 5.21
CA TYR A 330 6.02 26.17 4.91
C TYR A 330 4.73 26.83 5.40
N GLU A 331 4.84 27.93 6.13
CA GLU A 331 3.70 28.76 6.54
C GLU A 331 3.65 30.02 5.66
N LEU A 332 2.54 30.19 4.95
CA LEU A 332 2.23 31.37 4.14
C LEU A 332 1.21 32.25 4.85
N GLU A 333 1.50 33.54 4.96
CA GLU A 333 0.55 34.56 5.38
C GLU A 333 -0.04 35.23 4.13
N ILE A 334 -1.37 35.13 3.99
CA ILE A 334 -2.09 35.47 2.77
C ILE A 334 -3.11 36.55 3.09
N VAL A 335 -3.12 37.59 2.26
CA VAL A 335 -4.03 38.73 2.35
C VAL A 335 -4.96 38.72 1.14
N ALA A 336 -6.26 38.86 1.39
CA ALA A 336 -7.23 39.23 0.37
C ALA A 336 -7.54 40.72 0.56
N LYS A 337 -7.52 41.50 -0.53
CA LYS A 337 -7.72 42.95 -0.52
C LYS A 337 -8.77 43.31 -1.57
N ASP A 338 -9.79 44.06 -1.17
CA ASP A 338 -10.83 44.56 -2.08
C ASP A 338 -10.33 45.74 -2.95
N MET A 339 -11.24 46.43 -3.64
CA MET A 339 -10.94 47.55 -4.54
C MET A 339 -9.93 47.17 -5.63
N ALA A 340 -10.05 45.95 -6.14
CA ALA A 340 -9.09 45.33 -7.06
C ALA A 340 -7.63 45.42 -6.58
N GLY A 341 -7.39 45.37 -5.26
CA GLY A 341 -6.08 45.46 -4.63
C GLY A 341 -5.55 46.88 -4.37
N SER A 342 -6.33 47.92 -4.65
CA SER A 342 -5.95 49.33 -4.47
C SER A 342 -5.57 49.67 -3.02
N GLU A 343 -4.70 50.66 -2.80
CA GLU A 343 -4.22 51.05 -1.45
C GLU A 343 -5.28 51.66 -0.53
N VAL A 344 -6.47 51.95 -1.05
CA VAL A 344 -7.63 52.36 -0.24
C VAL A 344 -8.50 51.19 0.21
N GLY A 345 -8.27 49.98 -0.32
CA GLY A 345 -9.09 48.80 -0.03
C GLY A 345 -8.84 48.21 1.36
N LEU A 346 -9.87 47.57 1.92
CA LEU A 346 -9.79 46.84 3.17
C LEU A 346 -9.15 45.46 2.94
N THR A 347 -8.88 44.75 4.04
CA THR A 347 -8.10 43.52 4.02
C THR A 347 -8.65 42.45 4.95
N GLY A 348 -8.68 41.22 4.43
CA GLY A 348 -8.79 39.97 5.17
C GLY A 348 -7.46 39.24 5.20
N THR A 349 -7.22 38.43 6.22
CA THR A 349 -5.98 37.65 6.39
C THR A 349 -6.25 36.20 6.74
N ALA A 350 -5.50 35.26 6.16
CA ALA A 350 -5.52 33.84 6.52
C ALA A 350 -4.10 33.24 6.41
N THR A 351 -3.88 32.09 7.05
CA THR A 351 -2.60 31.36 6.97
C THR A 351 -2.77 30.05 6.22
N ALA A 352 -1.90 29.75 5.25
CA ALA A 352 -1.84 28.45 4.59
C ALA A 352 -0.57 27.71 4.99
N THR A 353 -0.70 26.47 5.45
CA THR A 353 0.43 25.57 5.72
C THR A 353 0.59 24.61 4.54
N ILE A 354 1.77 24.59 3.94
CA ILE A 354 2.12 23.66 2.85
C ILE A 354 3.12 22.65 3.39
N THR A 355 2.79 21.37 3.28
CA THR A 355 3.72 20.27 3.56
C THR A 355 4.26 19.74 2.24
N ILE A 356 5.58 19.61 2.12
CA ILE A 356 6.23 18.92 1.02
C ILE A 356 6.21 17.44 1.34
N THR A 357 5.57 16.66 0.47
CA THR A 357 5.45 15.21 0.61
C THR A 357 6.54 14.50 -0.18
N ASP A 358 7.06 13.46 0.45
CA ASP A 358 8.08 12.52 0.00
C ASP A 358 7.75 11.83 -1.33
N ARG A 359 8.79 11.54 -2.13
CA ARG A 359 8.70 10.80 -3.38
C ARG A 359 9.96 9.95 -3.57
N ASN A 360 9.81 8.64 -3.76
CA ASN A 360 10.94 7.71 -3.92
C ASN A 360 11.89 8.08 -5.08
N ASP A 361 12.94 8.84 -4.78
CA ASP A 361 14.01 9.18 -5.70
C ASP A 361 15.43 8.97 -5.15
N HIS A 362 15.56 8.48 -3.91
CA HIS A 362 16.79 7.87 -3.41
C HIS A 362 16.67 6.35 -3.32
N ALA A 363 17.52 5.65 -4.08
CA ALA A 363 17.62 4.19 -3.96
C ALA A 363 18.39 3.79 -2.68
N PRO A 364 18.01 2.69 -2.00
CA PRO A 364 18.65 2.22 -0.78
C PRO A 364 20.03 1.68 -1.11
N GLU A 365 21.03 2.16 -0.36
CA GLU A 365 22.43 1.82 -0.56
C GLU A 365 22.93 0.99 0.63
N PHE A 366 23.55 -0.17 0.37
CA PHE A 366 24.25 -0.88 1.44
C PHE A 366 25.43 -0.05 1.94
N THR A 367 25.49 0.15 3.26
CA THR A 367 26.61 0.83 3.94
C THR A 367 27.98 0.20 3.65
N HIS A 368 28.00 -1.08 3.29
CA HIS A 368 29.18 -1.86 2.91
C HIS A 368 28.85 -2.76 1.71
N SER A 369 29.73 -2.81 0.70
CA SER A 369 29.55 -3.70 -0.47
C SER A 369 29.84 -5.18 -0.16
N LEU A 370 30.49 -5.45 0.97
CA LEU A 370 30.80 -6.79 1.47
C LEU A 370 30.49 -6.90 2.97
N PHE A 371 29.63 -7.85 3.32
CA PHE A 371 29.40 -8.28 4.69
C PHE A 371 30.09 -9.62 4.93
N GLN A 372 30.59 -9.83 6.15
CA GLN A 372 31.23 -11.07 6.56
C GLN A 372 30.58 -11.59 7.83
N ALA A 373 30.32 -12.89 7.88
CA ALA A 373 29.73 -13.55 9.03
C ALA A 373 30.30 -14.96 9.25
N SER A 374 30.23 -15.42 10.49
CA SER A 374 30.60 -16.78 10.87
C SER A 374 29.42 -17.45 11.55
N VAL A 375 29.06 -18.65 11.10
CA VAL A 375 27.97 -19.44 11.67
C VAL A 375 28.48 -20.84 11.97
N ASN A 376 28.17 -21.36 13.15
CA ASN A 376 28.47 -22.75 13.47
C ASN A 376 27.57 -23.67 12.65
N GLU A 377 28.10 -24.79 12.18
CA GLU A 377 27.26 -25.78 11.51
C GLU A 377 26.18 -26.37 12.44
N GLY A 378 25.15 -26.99 11.84
CA GLY A 378 23.96 -27.45 12.57
C GLY A 378 23.08 -26.34 13.19
N SER A 379 23.58 -25.10 13.31
CA SER A 379 22.84 -23.98 13.91
C SER A 379 21.88 -23.30 12.94
N THR A 380 20.86 -22.63 13.48
CA THR A 380 19.81 -21.91 12.75
C THR A 380 19.48 -20.58 13.45
N GLY A 381 18.95 -19.61 12.71
CA GLY A 381 18.66 -18.26 13.21
C GLY A 381 19.43 -17.16 12.48
N VAL A 382 19.37 -15.93 13.00
CA VAL A 382 19.99 -14.75 12.38
C VAL A 382 21.52 -14.83 12.45
N VAL A 383 22.17 -14.62 11.31
CA VAL A 383 23.63 -14.70 11.12
C VAL A 383 24.25 -13.30 11.04
N VAL A 384 23.61 -12.37 10.33
CA VAL A 384 24.10 -11.00 10.17
C VAL A 384 22.95 -10.05 9.83
N ASN A 385 23.02 -8.83 10.36
CA ASN A 385 22.14 -7.74 9.97
C ASN A 385 22.84 -6.93 8.87
N LEU A 386 22.17 -6.74 7.74
CA LEU A 386 22.64 -5.92 6.64
C LEU A 386 22.10 -4.50 6.81
N THR A 387 23.01 -3.54 6.96
CA THR A 387 22.68 -2.13 7.14
C THR A 387 22.65 -1.39 5.80
N VAL A 388 21.55 -0.68 5.55
CA VAL A 388 21.34 0.20 4.39
C VAL A 388 21.17 1.64 4.85
N ASP A 389 21.56 2.58 3.99
CA ASP A 389 21.27 4.01 4.09
C ASP A 389 20.29 4.37 2.97
N ASP A 390 19.21 5.06 3.33
CA ASP A 390 18.18 5.53 2.43
C ASP A 390 17.73 6.90 2.96
N ARG A 391 17.52 7.87 2.07
CA ARG A 391 17.32 9.29 2.43
C ARG A 391 15.87 9.73 2.41
N ASP A 392 14.99 8.94 1.78
CA ASP A 392 13.56 9.22 1.70
C ASP A 392 12.92 9.18 3.10
N ASP A 393 11.64 9.51 3.22
CA ASP A 393 10.95 9.63 4.51
C ASP A 393 10.79 8.27 5.23
N PRO A 394 11.34 8.09 6.46
CA PRO A 394 11.20 6.83 7.20
C PRO A 394 9.76 6.41 7.51
N ALA A 395 8.77 7.30 7.33
CA ALA A 395 7.35 6.97 7.46
C ALA A 395 6.74 6.29 6.22
N THR A 396 7.30 6.46 5.01
CA THR A 396 6.70 6.03 3.74
C THR A 396 7.15 4.63 3.31
N GLY A 397 6.63 4.13 2.19
CA GLY A 397 7.15 2.93 1.53
C GLY A 397 8.35 3.22 0.62
N ALA A 398 8.68 4.50 0.40
CA ALA A 398 9.91 4.92 -0.26
C ALA A 398 11.11 4.45 0.55
N TRP A 399 11.24 4.86 1.82
CA TRP A 399 12.38 4.46 2.65
C TRP A 399 12.45 2.95 3.01
N ARG A 400 11.33 2.21 3.01
CA ARG A 400 11.30 0.82 3.50
C ARG A 400 11.98 -0.16 2.54
N ALA A 401 12.99 -0.86 3.05
CA ALA A 401 13.78 -1.82 2.32
C ALA A 401 13.09 -3.18 2.18
N ILE A 402 13.15 -3.73 0.98
CA ILE A 402 12.82 -5.12 0.63
C ILE A 402 14.09 -5.80 0.17
N TYR A 403 14.51 -6.84 0.90
CA TYR A 403 15.72 -7.61 0.60
C TYR A 403 15.39 -8.87 -0.19
N SER A 404 16.24 -9.20 -1.16
CA SER A 404 16.15 -10.45 -1.93
C SER A 404 17.51 -11.10 -2.16
N ILE A 405 17.59 -12.42 -2.00
CA ILE A 405 18.78 -13.21 -2.33
C ILE A 405 18.71 -13.53 -3.83
N ILE A 406 19.55 -12.86 -4.63
CA ILE A 406 19.55 -12.98 -6.09
C ILE A 406 20.57 -14.01 -6.62
N ASN A 407 21.54 -14.42 -5.80
CA ASN A 407 22.47 -15.52 -6.11
C ASN A 407 23.05 -16.13 -4.82
N GLY A 408 23.59 -17.35 -4.92
CA GLY A 408 24.35 -18.01 -3.86
C GLY A 408 23.61 -19.06 -3.04
N ASP A 409 22.27 -19.10 -3.09
CA ASP A 409 21.45 -20.07 -2.35
C ASP A 409 20.55 -20.93 -3.27
N PRO A 410 21.11 -21.97 -3.92
CA PRO A 410 20.33 -22.89 -4.75
C PRO A 410 19.44 -23.85 -3.93
N ASN A 411 19.72 -24.04 -2.64
CA ASN A 411 19.07 -25.04 -1.80
C ASN A 411 17.98 -24.42 -0.88
N GLN A 412 17.84 -23.09 -0.87
CA GLN A 412 16.99 -22.33 0.06
C GLN A 412 17.38 -22.63 1.52
N ASN A 413 18.66 -22.52 1.82
CA ASN A 413 19.23 -22.67 3.16
C ASN A 413 19.13 -21.37 3.97
N PHE A 414 18.99 -20.23 3.30
CA PHE A 414 18.96 -18.90 3.89
C PHE A 414 17.62 -18.20 3.65
N GLU A 415 17.22 -17.35 4.59
CA GLU A 415 16.07 -16.46 4.47
C GLU A 415 16.46 -15.08 4.97
N ILE A 416 15.98 -14.02 4.32
CA ILE A 416 16.20 -12.63 4.73
C ILE A 416 14.87 -11.93 5.00
N GLN A 417 14.79 -11.20 6.10
CA GLN A 417 13.61 -10.44 6.51
C GLN A 417 14.01 -9.02 6.91
N THR A 418 13.24 -8.03 6.47
CA THR A 418 13.42 -6.63 6.89
C THR A 418 12.98 -6.46 8.35
N ASN A 419 13.83 -5.88 9.18
CA ASN A 419 13.44 -5.42 10.50
C ASN A 419 12.70 -4.06 10.40
N LEU A 420 11.44 -4.03 10.81
CA LEU A 420 10.58 -2.85 10.70
C LEU A 420 11.00 -1.67 11.60
N ASP A 421 11.80 -1.90 12.65
CA ASP A 421 12.21 -0.85 13.59
C ASP A 421 13.42 -0.04 13.10
N ASN A 422 14.28 -0.61 12.25
CA ASN A 422 15.55 -0.02 11.84
C ASN A 422 15.93 -0.27 10.37
N ASN A 423 15.02 -0.84 9.58
CA ASN A 423 15.19 -1.17 8.15
C ASN A 423 16.29 -2.19 7.83
N GLU A 424 16.94 -2.82 8.81
CA GLU A 424 18.05 -3.75 8.56
C GLU A 424 17.56 -5.08 7.99
N GLY A 425 18.32 -5.63 7.04
CA GLY A 425 18.07 -6.97 6.50
C GLY A 425 18.63 -8.05 7.41
N MET A 426 17.78 -8.71 8.19
CA MET A 426 18.17 -9.83 9.04
C MET A 426 18.33 -11.09 8.19
N LEU A 427 19.57 -11.42 7.82
CA LEU A 427 19.89 -12.66 7.10
C LEU A 427 19.98 -13.81 8.10
N SER A 428 19.26 -14.90 7.83
CA SER A 428 19.12 -16.05 8.72
C SER A 428 19.36 -17.38 8.02
N VAL A 429 19.80 -18.38 8.77
CA VAL A 429 19.92 -19.78 8.36
C VAL A 429 18.64 -20.51 8.76
N VAL A 430 17.90 -21.02 7.77
CA VAL A 430 16.63 -21.75 7.95
C VAL A 430 16.79 -23.27 7.80
N LYS A 431 17.85 -23.73 7.14
CA LYS A 431 18.25 -25.14 7.10
C LYS A 431 19.67 -25.25 7.63
N PRO A 432 19.97 -26.19 8.55
CA PRO A 432 21.31 -26.33 9.10
C PRO A 432 22.34 -26.51 7.97
N LEU A 433 23.45 -25.77 8.08
CA LEU A 433 24.60 -25.93 7.22
C LEU A 433 25.49 -27.08 7.74
N ASP A 434 26.33 -27.58 6.85
CA ASP A 434 27.22 -28.74 7.00
C ASP A 434 28.59 -28.29 6.45
N TYR A 435 29.61 -28.29 7.31
CA TYR A 435 30.94 -27.76 7.04
C TYR A 435 31.72 -28.67 6.07
N GLU A 436 31.64 -29.98 6.29
CA GLU A 436 32.21 -31.07 5.47
C GLU A 436 31.79 -30.95 4.00
N SER A 437 30.53 -30.59 3.77
CA SER A 437 29.95 -30.30 2.46
C SER A 437 30.33 -28.92 1.92
N SER A 438 30.29 -27.86 2.74
CA SER A 438 30.63 -26.50 2.28
C SER A 438 31.06 -25.52 3.38
N MET A 439 32.37 -25.31 3.50
CA MET A 439 32.97 -24.32 4.40
C MET A 439 32.60 -22.85 4.10
N PHE A 440 32.24 -22.52 2.85
CA PHE A 440 32.04 -21.12 2.41
C PHE A 440 30.80 -20.95 1.54
N HIS A 441 29.87 -20.10 1.99
CA HIS A 441 28.77 -19.60 1.16
C HIS A 441 29.02 -18.15 0.75
N THR A 442 28.78 -17.86 -0.52
CA THR A 442 28.82 -16.49 -1.07
C THR A 442 27.42 -16.17 -1.58
N LEU A 443 26.72 -15.27 -0.89
CA LEU A 443 25.40 -14.79 -1.30
C LEU A 443 25.55 -13.44 -1.98
N LEU A 444 24.75 -13.21 -3.02
CA LEU A 444 24.54 -11.88 -3.60
C LEU A 444 23.12 -11.44 -3.26
N ILE A 445 23.02 -10.32 -2.54
CA ILE A 445 21.77 -9.79 -2.01
C ILE A 445 21.51 -8.45 -2.67
N LYS A 446 20.26 -8.24 -3.09
CA LYS A 446 19.74 -6.98 -3.61
C LYS A 446 18.80 -6.36 -2.59
N VAL A 447 18.84 -5.05 -2.45
CA VAL A 447 17.82 -4.25 -1.77
C VAL A 447 17.04 -3.43 -2.79
N GLU A 448 15.73 -3.32 -2.57
CA GLU A 448 14.78 -2.46 -3.29
C GLU A 448 13.89 -1.75 -2.27
N ASN A 449 13.10 -0.76 -2.68
CA ASN A 449 12.11 -0.11 -1.82
C ASN A 449 10.75 -0.84 -1.88
N GLU A 450 9.84 -0.55 -0.95
CA GLU A 450 8.43 -1.01 -1.01
C GLU A 450 7.67 -0.28 -2.13
N ASP A 451 7.84 1.03 -2.24
CA ASP A 451 7.30 1.86 -3.33
C ASP A 451 8.27 1.90 -4.54
N PRO A 452 7.78 2.00 -5.78
CA PRO A 452 8.65 2.04 -6.95
C PRO A 452 9.40 3.39 -7.09
N LEU A 453 10.70 3.32 -7.36
CA LEU A 453 11.54 4.47 -7.74
C LEU A 453 10.93 5.28 -8.90
N VAL A 454 11.19 6.60 -8.90
CA VAL A 454 10.88 7.46 -10.05
C VAL A 454 11.61 7.00 -11.33
N PRO A 455 11.03 7.20 -12.53
CA PRO A 455 11.59 6.65 -13.79
C PRO A 455 13.01 7.10 -14.16
N ASP A 456 13.47 8.24 -13.62
CA ASP A 456 14.79 8.80 -13.90
C ASP A 456 15.90 8.23 -12.97
N VAL A 457 15.52 7.48 -11.93
CA VAL A 457 16.42 6.86 -10.95
C VAL A 457 16.38 5.33 -11.09
N VAL A 458 17.52 4.68 -10.90
CA VAL A 458 17.68 3.24 -11.07
C VAL A 458 18.56 2.68 -9.95
N TYR A 459 18.16 1.53 -9.39
CA TYR A 459 18.95 0.78 -8.43
C TYR A 459 20.40 0.58 -8.91
N GLY A 460 21.34 1.16 -8.16
CA GLY A 460 22.76 1.14 -8.48
C GLY A 460 23.46 -0.15 -8.06
N PRO A 461 24.78 -0.27 -8.30
CA PRO A 461 25.58 -1.36 -7.74
C PRO A 461 25.63 -1.30 -6.19
N SER A 462 25.42 -0.13 -5.60
CA SER A 462 25.29 0.11 -4.15
C SER A 462 24.04 -0.54 -3.54
N SER A 463 22.97 -0.74 -4.32
CA SER A 463 21.79 -1.52 -3.93
C SER A 463 22.01 -3.04 -4.04
N THR A 464 23.25 -3.49 -4.26
CA THR A 464 23.65 -4.89 -4.18
C THR A 464 24.88 -5.08 -3.28
N ALA A 465 24.83 -6.07 -2.39
CA ALA A 465 25.96 -6.43 -1.52
C ALA A 465 26.25 -7.93 -1.60
N THR A 466 27.53 -8.27 -1.43
CA THR A 466 27.97 -9.66 -1.28
C THR A 466 28.03 -10.00 0.21
N VAL A 467 27.61 -11.20 0.58
CA VAL A 467 27.79 -11.73 1.94
C VAL A 467 28.67 -12.98 1.87
N TYR A 468 29.80 -12.96 2.57
CA TYR A 468 30.62 -14.14 2.80
C TYR A 468 30.27 -14.74 4.16
N ILE A 469 29.74 -15.96 4.12
CA ILE A 469 29.42 -16.75 5.29
C ILE A 469 30.47 -17.84 5.41
N THR A 470 31.22 -17.80 6.51
CA THR A 470 32.18 -18.83 6.91
C THR A 470 31.44 -19.81 7.83
N VAL A 471 31.35 -21.07 7.42
CA VAL A 471 30.85 -22.13 8.30
C VAL A 471 31.99 -22.50 9.24
N MET A 472 31.69 -22.54 10.54
CA MET A 472 32.61 -22.97 11.58
C MET A 472 32.32 -24.43 11.94
N ASP A 473 33.33 -25.26 11.70
CA ASP A 473 33.46 -26.66 12.12
C ASP A 473 33.07 -26.85 13.60
N VAL A 474 32.14 -27.77 13.85
CA VAL A 474 31.72 -28.22 15.19
C VAL A 474 31.65 -29.74 15.23
N ASN A 475 32.71 -30.32 15.78
CA ASN A 475 32.88 -31.74 16.09
C ASN A 475 31.60 -32.60 16.10
N GLU A 476 31.38 -33.38 15.05
CA GLU A 476 30.26 -34.31 14.95
C GLU A 476 30.55 -35.67 15.61
N GLY A 477 29.52 -36.50 15.77
CA GLY A 477 29.64 -37.83 16.37
C GLY A 477 29.91 -38.93 15.32
N PRO A 478 30.78 -39.93 15.60
CA PRO A 478 31.08 -41.00 14.64
C PRO A 478 29.84 -41.78 14.18
N VAL A 479 29.57 -41.78 12.88
CA VAL A 479 28.39 -42.40 12.27
C VAL A 479 28.66 -43.86 11.92
N PHE A 480 27.80 -44.78 12.36
CA PHE A 480 27.90 -46.20 12.02
C PHE A 480 27.38 -46.48 10.60
N PHE A 481 28.09 -47.31 9.83
CA PHE A 481 27.63 -47.75 8.51
C PHE A 481 27.97 -49.22 8.21
N PRO A 482 26.98 -50.07 7.87
CA PRO A 482 25.53 -49.79 7.88
C PRO A 482 24.96 -49.76 9.30
N ASP A 483 23.89 -48.99 9.50
CA ASP A 483 23.08 -49.00 10.73
C ASP A 483 21.58 -49.19 10.37
N PRO A 484 20.87 -50.21 10.91
CA PRO A 484 21.39 -51.29 11.74
C PRO A 484 22.29 -52.25 10.95
N LEU A 485 23.37 -52.72 11.58
CA LEU A 485 24.18 -53.81 11.06
C LEU A 485 23.48 -55.14 11.35
N VAL A 486 23.09 -55.88 10.30
CA VAL A 486 22.45 -57.19 10.43
C VAL A 486 23.45 -58.29 10.10
N VAL A 487 23.62 -59.27 11.00
CA VAL A 487 24.47 -60.45 10.79
C VAL A 487 23.71 -61.73 11.11
N ILE A 488 24.04 -62.82 10.41
CA ILE A 488 23.52 -64.16 10.67
C ILE A 488 24.62 -64.99 11.31
N ARG A 489 24.36 -65.59 12.47
CA ARG A 489 25.28 -66.47 13.19
C ARG A 489 24.53 -67.68 13.71
N ARG A 490 25.20 -68.82 13.82
CA ARG A 490 24.68 -69.95 14.57
C ARG A 490 24.74 -69.65 16.06
N GLU A 491 23.81 -70.22 16.80
CA GLU A 491 23.98 -70.37 18.23
C GLU A 491 25.08 -71.37 18.57
N ASN A 492 25.36 -71.56 19.87
CA ASN A 492 26.37 -72.49 20.36
C ASN A 492 27.82 -72.26 19.85
N ILE A 493 28.09 -71.13 19.19
CA ILE A 493 29.46 -70.75 18.80
C ILE A 493 30.34 -70.54 20.05
N PRO A 494 31.61 -71.02 20.04
CA PRO A 494 32.44 -70.99 21.23
C PRO A 494 32.78 -69.56 21.66
N VAL A 495 33.00 -69.36 22.97
CA VAL A 495 33.41 -68.08 23.54
C VAL A 495 34.72 -67.58 22.89
N GLY A 496 34.76 -66.30 22.53
CA GLY A 496 35.84 -65.68 21.77
C GLY A 496 35.68 -65.75 20.24
N SER A 497 34.57 -66.30 19.73
CA SER A 497 34.27 -66.33 18.30
C SER A 497 33.99 -64.94 17.74
N PHE A 498 34.36 -64.73 16.47
CA PHE A 498 34.04 -63.51 15.72
C PHE A 498 32.54 -63.42 15.40
N VAL A 499 31.89 -62.34 15.85
CA VAL A 499 30.48 -62.06 15.57
C VAL A 499 30.37 -61.09 14.39
N ALA A 500 30.89 -59.87 14.53
CA ALA A 500 30.73 -58.81 13.54
C ALA A 500 31.90 -57.82 13.59
N MET A 501 32.07 -57.04 12.51
CA MET A 501 32.92 -55.85 12.52
C MET A 501 32.02 -54.63 12.48
N LEU A 502 32.05 -53.81 13.53
CA LEU A 502 31.42 -52.51 13.54
C LEU A 502 32.32 -51.54 12.79
N ASN A 503 31.76 -50.86 11.79
CA ASN A 503 32.44 -49.80 11.07
C ASN A 503 31.72 -48.50 11.37
N ALA A 504 32.45 -47.52 11.89
CA ALA A 504 31.98 -46.16 12.08
C ALA A 504 33.02 -45.21 11.47
N SER A 505 32.54 -44.14 10.86
CA SER A 505 33.34 -43.06 10.29
C SER A 505 32.96 -41.76 10.94
N ASP A 506 33.96 -41.00 11.33
CA ASP A 506 33.83 -39.62 11.78
C ASP A 506 33.50 -38.73 10.56
N PRO A 507 32.47 -37.86 10.61
CA PRO A 507 32.22 -36.88 9.57
C PRO A 507 33.39 -35.91 9.39
N ASP A 508 34.02 -35.48 10.50
CA ASP A 508 35.06 -34.44 10.62
C ASP A 508 36.40 -34.78 9.91
N TYR A 509 36.39 -35.06 8.60
CA TYR A 509 37.55 -35.64 7.90
C TYR A 509 38.79 -34.74 7.85
N LEU A 510 38.63 -33.43 8.11
CA LEU A 510 39.73 -32.48 8.25
C LEU A 510 40.41 -32.56 9.62
N GLN A 511 39.74 -33.13 10.63
CA GLN A 511 40.27 -33.40 11.95
C GLN A 511 40.67 -34.88 12.07
N THR A 512 41.91 -35.16 12.47
CA THR A 512 42.36 -36.56 12.62
C THR A 512 41.93 -37.14 13.97
N GLN A 513 40.64 -37.46 14.05
CA GLN A 513 39.94 -38.05 15.19
C GLN A 513 40.26 -39.56 15.35
N SER A 514 40.14 -40.08 16.58
CA SER A 514 40.30 -41.50 16.91
C SER A 514 39.04 -42.05 17.59
N ILE A 515 38.33 -42.90 16.85
CA ILE A 515 37.07 -43.49 17.29
C ILE A 515 37.32 -44.62 18.29
N ARG A 516 36.58 -44.60 19.41
CA ARG A 516 36.61 -45.62 20.45
C ARG A 516 35.25 -46.30 20.61
N PHE A 517 35.21 -47.62 20.42
CA PHE A 517 34.00 -48.42 20.52
C PHE A 517 33.74 -48.93 21.95
N THR A 518 32.48 -48.90 22.37
CA THR A 518 32.00 -49.42 23.66
C THR A 518 30.66 -50.12 23.50
N VAL A 519 30.32 -51.03 24.42
CA VAL A 519 28.98 -51.64 24.49
C VAL A 519 28.08 -50.72 25.31
N LEU A 520 26.97 -50.26 24.73
CA LEU A 520 26.01 -49.39 25.42
C LEU A 520 24.88 -50.20 26.06
N ARG A 521 24.36 -51.21 25.35
CA ARG A 521 23.30 -52.10 25.85
C ARG A 521 23.39 -53.48 25.24
N ASP A 522 23.56 -54.49 26.09
CA ASP A 522 23.63 -55.91 25.71
C ASP A 522 22.80 -56.72 26.72
N PRO A 523 21.51 -57.04 26.44
CA PRO A 523 20.56 -57.54 27.44
C PRO A 523 20.96 -58.81 28.21
N ALA A 524 21.85 -59.64 27.65
CA ALA A 524 22.34 -60.89 28.22
C ALA A 524 23.87 -60.93 28.44
N ASP A 525 24.58 -59.79 28.29
CA ASP A 525 26.05 -59.67 28.43
C ASP A 525 26.86 -60.67 27.56
N TRP A 526 26.34 -61.03 26.39
CA TRP A 526 26.91 -62.02 25.48
C TRP A 526 28.07 -61.51 24.62
N LEU A 527 28.23 -60.20 24.46
CA LEU A 527 29.11 -59.58 23.48
C LEU A 527 30.22 -58.75 24.13
N ILE A 528 31.36 -58.67 23.46
CA ILE A 528 32.43 -57.73 23.80
C ILE A 528 33.02 -57.15 22.52
N VAL A 529 33.23 -55.83 22.49
CA VAL A 529 33.83 -55.10 21.37
C VAL A 529 35.28 -54.74 21.65
N ASN A 530 36.14 -54.84 20.63
CA ASN A 530 37.49 -54.30 20.69
C ASN A 530 37.42 -52.76 20.55
N PRO A 531 37.89 -51.98 21.54
CA PRO A 531 37.66 -50.54 21.57
C PRO A 531 38.35 -49.76 20.44
N PHE A 532 39.37 -50.31 19.77
CA PHE A 532 40.11 -49.63 18.70
C PHE A 532 39.82 -50.20 17.30
N LYS A 533 39.29 -51.42 17.21
CA LYS A 533 39.10 -52.12 15.92
C LYS A 533 37.63 -52.34 15.54
N GLY A 534 36.67 -52.07 16.42
CA GLY A 534 35.24 -52.36 16.16
C GLY A 534 34.88 -53.85 16.08
N ASN A 535 35.84 -54.75 16.28
CA ASN A 535 35.62 -56.20 16.23
C ASN A 535 34.80 -56.67 17.44
N VAL A 536 33.62 -57.24 17.19
CA VAL A 536 32.71 -57.82 18.19
C VAL A 536 32.93 -59.34 18.26
N THR A 537 33.19 -59.84 19.46
CA THR A 537 33.35 -61.26 19.76
C THR A 537 32.43 -61.74 20.87
N THR A 538 32.17 -63.05 20.95
CA THR A 538 31.35 -63.64 22.03
C THR A 538 32.08 -63.67 23.38
N ARG A 539 31.41 -63.18 24.43
CA ARG A 539 31.79 -63.28 25.84
C ARG A 539 31.13 -64.48 26.52
N ALA A 540 29.92 -64.84 26.08
CA ALA A 540 29.19 -66.03 26.49
C ALA A 540 28.70 -66.78 25.25
N ILE A 541 28.10 -67.95 25.45
CA ILE A 541 27.49 -68.72 24.38
C ILE A 541 26.18 -68.03 23.97
N LEU A 542 25.95 -67.87 22.66
CA LEU A 542 24.68 -67.40 22.10
C LEU A 542 23.68 -68.56 22.11
N ASP A 543 22.46 -68.31 22.56
CA ASP A 543 21.37 -69.27 22.81
C ASP A 543 20.08 -68.67 22.21
N ARG A 544 19.44 -69.33 21.25
CA ARG A 544 18.28 -68.79 20.52
C ARG A 544 16.99 -68.87 21.33
N GLU A 545 16.88 -69.84 22.24
CA GLU A 545 15.73 -70.10 23.11
C GLU A 545 15.69 -69.20 24.35
N SER A 546 16.78 -68.47 24.60
CA SER A 546 16.93 -67.45 25.62
C SER A 546 15.77 -66.43 25.58
N PRO A 547 15.25 -66.00 26.76
CA PRO A 547 14.19 -64.99 26.83
C PRO A 547 14.61 -63.60 26.33
N HIS A 548 15.90 -63.39 26.04
CA HIS A 548 16.44 -62.16 25.48
C HIS A 548 16.44 -62.12 23.94
N VAL A 549 16.13 -63.24 23.29
CA VAL A 549 16.00 -63.35 21.83
C VAL A 549 14.52 -63.22 21.45
N HIS A 550 14.23 -62.41 20.43
CA HIS A 550 12.86 -62.18 19.95
C HIS A 550 12.82 -62.36 18.43
N ASN A 551 11.90 -63.19 17.93
CA ASN A 551 11.79 -63.51 16.49
C ASN A 551 13.13 -63.96 15.85
N ASN A 552 13.88 -64.83 16.55
CA ASN A 552 15.24 -65.27 16.18
C ASN A 552 16.29 -64.15 16.06
N GLN A 553 16.00 -62.96 16.58
CA GLN A 553 16.92 -61.82 16.57
C GLN A 553 17.32 -61.42 17.99
N TYR A 554 18.62 -61.27 18.18
CA TYR A 554 19.23 -60.66 19.36
C TYR A 554 19.70 -59.25 19.00
N THR A 555 19.37 -58.26 19.83
CA THR A 555 19.67 -56.84 19.55
C THR A 555 20.60 -56.26 20.60
N ALA A 556 21.68 -55.64 20.15
CA ALA A 556 22.67 -54.96 20.99
C ALA A 556 22.98 -53.56 20.45
N LEU A 557 23.20 -52.62 21.36
CA LEU A 557 23.59 -51.25 21.02
C LEU A 557 25.05 -51.01 21.40
N PHE A 558 25.77 -50.40 20.48
CA PHE A 558 27.16 -50.00 20.63
C PHE A 558 27.26 -48.49 20.51
N MET A 559 28.23 -47.91 21.21
CA MET A 559 28.51 -46.47 21.16
C MET A 559 29.94 -46.26 20.69
N ALA A 560 30.11 -45.39 19.70
CA ALA A 560 31.40 -44.93 19.20
C ALA A 560 31.60 -43.49 19.70
N THR A 561 32.65 -43.27 20.49
CA THR A 561 33.03 -41.94 20.98
C THR A 561 34.32 -41.51 20.29
N ASP A 562 34.38 -40.31 19.75
CA ASP A 562 35.62 -39.71 19.26
C ASP A 562 36.54 -39.26 20.43
N ASN A 563 37.58 -38.49 20.10
CA ASN A 563 38.44 -37.80 21.09
C ASN A 563 38.45 -36.28 20.88
N GLY A 564 37.35 -35.79 20.32
CA GLY A 564 37.05 -34.41 20.00
C GLY A 564 36.99 -33.46 21.19
N SER A 565 36.73 -32.19 20.91
CA SER A 565 36.58 -31.17 21.95
C SER A 565 35.44 -30.19 21.62
N PRO A 566 34.21 -30.40 22.14
CA PRO A 566 33.81 -31.47 23.06
C PRO A 566 33.80 -32.85 22.39
N PRO A 567 33.98 -33.95 23.13
CA PRO A 567 33.88 -35.28 22.55
C PRO A 567 32.42 -35.59 22.24
N ALA A 568 32.14 -36.05 21.01
CA ALA A 568 30.83 -36.47 20.58
C ALA A 568 30.72 -38.01 20.55
N SER A 569 29.52 -38.52 20.23
CA SER A 569 29.26 -39.95 20.26
C SER A 569 28.10 -40.36 19.36
N GLY A 570 28.36 -41.30 18.46
CA GLY A 570 27.31 -42.02 17.73
C GLY A 570 26.87 -43.28 18.45
N THR A 571 25.62 -43.71 18.20
CA THR A 571 25.09 -45.01 18.63
C THR A 571 24.75 -45.84 17.40
N GLY A 572 25.14 -47.11 17.39
CA GLY A 572 24.85 -48.06 16.31
C GLY A 572 24.22 -49.34 16.83
N MET A 573 23.36 -49.94 16.03
CA MET A 573 22.59 -51.14 16.35
C MET A 573 23.14 -52.37 15.62
N LEU A 574 23.43 -53.42 16.39
CA LEU A 574 23.73 -54.75 15.86
C LEU A 574 22.53 -55.66 16.05
N ILE A 575 22.03 -56.23 14.95
CA ILE A 575 20.98 -57.25 14.94
C ILE A 575 21.62 -58.57 14.55
N ILE A 576 21.69 -59.51 15.50
CA ILE A 576 22.20 -60.86 15.28
C ILE A 576 21.00 -61.77 15.06
N THR A 577 20.81 -62.23 13.83
CA THR A 577 19.89 -63.34 13.55
C THR A 577 20.56 -64.64 13.92
N LEU A 578 19.96 -65.42 14.82
CA LEU A 578 20.47 -66.71 15.25
C LEU A 578 19.89 -67.84 14.40
N GLU A 579 20.76 -68.61 13.76
CA GLU A 579 20.44 -69.91 13.16
C GLU A 579 20.32 -70.96 14.26
N ASP A 580 19.26 -71.76 14.17
CA ASP A 580 18.87 -72.84 15.08
C ASP A 580 19.75 -74.08 14.90
N GLU A 581 20.34 -74.58 15.98
CA GLU A 581 21.10 -75.83 16.04
C GLU A 581 20.40 -76.78 17.03
N ASN A 582 20.31 -78.07 16.71
CA ASN A 582 19.60 -79.05 17.55
C ASN A 582 20.33 -79.26 18.89
N ASP A 583 19.89 -78.57 19.94
CA ASP A 583 20.55 -78.53 21.26
C ASP A 583 19.59 -78.80 22.42
N ASN A 584 18.28 -78.57 22.23
CA ASN A 584 17.27 -78.99 23.18
C ASN A 584 16.84 -80.44 22.90
N ALA A 585 16.15 -81.01 23.89
CA ALA A 585 15.73 -82.40 23.84
C ALA A 585 14.22 -82.49 24.07
N PRO A 586 13.46 -83.21 23.22
CA PRO A 586 12.01 -83.14 23.23
C PRO A 586 11.42 -83.71 24.52
N TYR A 587 10.37 -83.06 25.02
CA TYR A 587 9.67 -83.48 26.24
C TYR A 587 8.19 -83.76 25.99
N VAL A 588 7.62 -84.69 26.77
CA VAL A 588 6.24 -85.12 26.60
C VAL A 588 5.23 -84.09 27.12
N PHE A 589 4.23 -83.79 26.31
CA PHE A 589 3.10 -82.93 26.67
C PHE A 589 1.76 -83.60 26.33
N PRO A 590 0.80 -83.70 27.27
CA PRO A 590 0.90 -83.34 28.69
C PRO A 590 1.74 -84.36 29.47
N SER A 591 2.44 -83.90 30.52
CA SER A 591 3.23 -84.75 31.42
C SER A 591 2.40 -85.59 32.40
N VAL A 592 1.08 -85.33 32.47
CA VAL A 592 0.11 -86.11 33.25
C VAL A 592 -1.04 -86.55 32.34
N ALA A 593 -1.21 -87.86 32.24
CA ALA A 593 -2.30 -88.52 31.55
C ALA A 593 -3.37 -88.97 32.57
N ARG A 594 -4.66 -88.83 32.25
CA ARG A 594 -5.76 -89.34 33.10
C ARG A 594 -6.58 -90.36 32.34
N VAL A 595 -6.82 -91.53 32.93
CA VAL A 595 -7.39 -92.70 32.26
C VAL A 595 -8.53 -93.30 33.09
N CYS A 596 -9.63 -93.72 32.45
CA CYS A 596 -10.71 -94.41 33.15
C CYS A 596 -10.37 -95.88 33.36
N GLU A 597 -10.61 -96.41 34.57
CA GLU A 597 -10.49 -97.85 34.90
C GLU A 597 -11.40 -98.73 34.01
N ASP A 598 -12.58 -98.22 33.64
CA ASP A 598 -13.57 -98.90 32.78
C ASP A 598 -13.46 -98.57 31.26
N ALA A 599 -12.35 -97.98 30.80
CA ALA A 599 -12.18 -97.62 29.39
C ALA A 599 -12.14 -98.89 28.49
N LYS A 600 -13.24 -99.15 27.77
CA LYS A 600 -13.34 -100.22 26.76
C LYS A 600 -12.79 -99.83 25.39
N ASP A 601 -12.63 -98.53 25.14
CA ASP A 601 -12.01 -98.03 23.91
C ASP A 601 -10.48 -98.10 24.02
N MET A 602 -9.83 -98.67 23.01
CA MET A 602 -8.39 -98.96 23.01
C MET A 602 -7.49 -97.71 22.92
N ASN A 603 -8.07 -96.52 23.01
CA ASN A 603 -7.45 -95.23 22.78
C ASN A 603 -7.35 -94.47 24.11
N VAL A 604 -6.20 -94.57 24.78
CA VAL A 604 -6.07 -94.19 26.19
C VAL A 604 -5.78 -92.71 26.36
N VAL A 605 -4.68 -92.23 25.77
CA VAL A 605 -4.30 -90.80 25.75
C VAL A 605 -3.53 -90.51 24.46
N VAL A 606 -3.77 -89.32 23.90
CA VAL A 606 -2.92 -88.72 22.87
C VAL A 606 -1.88 -87.86 23.57
N ILE A 607 -0.59 -88.11 23.30
CA ILE A 607 0.53 -87.30 23.76
C ILE A 607 1.22 -86.64 22.57
N GLY A 608 1.71 -85.42 22.76
CA GLY A 608 2.59 -84.72 21.84
C GLY A 608 4.02 -84.68 22.37
N GLY A 609 4.99 -84.55 21.47
CA GLY A 609 6.28 -83.95 21.81
C GLY A 609 6.14 -82.42 21.82
N ARG A 610 6.96 -81.77 22.66
CA ARG A 610 7.29 -80.35 22.54
C ARG A 610 8.79 -80.22 22.60
N ASP A 611 9.30 -79.30 21.81
CA ASP A 611 10.67 -78.84 21.88
C ASP A 611 10.73 -77.31 21.98
N LYS A 612 11.93 -76.76 22.15
CA LYS A 612 12.16 -75.31 22.08
C LYS A 612 12.76 -74.84 20.73
N ASP A 613 13.47 -75.74 20.07
CA ASP A 613 14.12 -75.52 18.77
C ASP A 613 13.06 -75.22 17.69
N ILE A 614 13.46 -74.89 16.46
CA ILE A 614 12.53 -74.73 15.33
C ILE A 614 12.62 -75.89 14.32
N HIS A 615 11.60 -76.01 13.47
CA HIS A 615 11.63 -76.98 12.37
C HIS A 615 12.82 -76.66 11.44
N PRO A 616 13.72 -77.63 11.13
CA PRO A 616 13.52 -79.09 11.16
C PRO A 616 14.09 -79.83 12.39
N ASN A 617 14.63 -79.14 13.38
CA ASN A 617 15.23 -79.74 14.58
C ASN A 617 14.20 -80.27 15.60
N THR A 618 12.90 -80.16 15.30
CA THR A 618 11.82 -80.53 16.21
C THR A 618 10.97 -81.70 15.72
N ASP A 619 9.94 -81.41 14.92
CA ASP A 619 9.10 -82.42 14.31
C ASP A 619 9.66 -82.85 12.95
N PRO A 620 9.64 -84.16 12.59
CA PRO A 620 8.92 -85.26 13.23
C PRO A 620 9.50 -85.87 14.52
N PHE A 621 8.72 -85.89 15.61
CA PHE A 621 9.07 -86.62 16.84
C PHE A 621 8.88 -88.14 16.71
N LYS A 622 9.86 -88.90 17.19
CA LYS A 622 9.80 -90.35 17.39
C LYS A 622 9.62 -90.66 18.88
N ILE A 623 8.49 -91.29 19.23
CA ILE A 623 8.12 -91.59 20.63
C ILE A 623 8.09 -93.11 20.85
N GLU A 624 8.96 -93.61 21.73
CA GLU A 624 9.12 -95.04 22.04
C GLU A 624 8.94 -95.31 23.55
N LEU A 625 8.65 -96.56 23.90
CA LEU A 625 8.58 -97.00 25.30
C LEU A 625 9.99 -97.17 25.87
N GLY A 626 10.18 -96.73 27.12
CA GLY A 626 11.44 -96.90 27.85
C GLY A 626 11.79 -98.37 28.08
N LYS A 627 13.10 -98.67 28.17
CA LYS A 627 13.66 -100.03 28.32
C LYS A 627 13.40 -100.63 29.71
N GLN A 628 12.15 -100.98 30.01
CA GLN A 628 11.74 -101.71 31.21
C GLN A 628 11.08 -103.05 30.84
N PRO A 629 11.43 -104.16 31.53
CA PRO A 629 10.90 -105.48 31.18
C PRO A 629 9.39 -105.58 31.44
N GLY A 630 8.63 -105.93 30.39
CA GLY A 630 7.19 -106.18 30.47
C GLY A 630 6.29 -105.01 30.07
N LEU A 631 6.84 -103.81 29.82
CA LEU A 631 6.06 -102.62 29.45
C LEU A 631 5.21 -102.84 28.18
N GLU A 632 5.81 -103.45 27.15
CA GLU A 632 5.20 -103.77 25.85
C GLU A 632 3.99 -104.73 25.94
N LYS A 633 3.84 -105.47 27.05
CA LYS A 633 2.68 -106.34 27.29
C LYS A 633 1.46 -105.59 27.82
N THR A 634 1.64 -104.35 28.26
CA THR A 634 0.59 -103.53 28.91
C THR A 634 0.26 -102.29 28.09
N TRP A 635 1.29 -101.68 27.48
CA TRP A 635 1.19 -100.44 26.74
C TRP A 635 1.67 -100.65 25.30
N LYS A 636 0.96 -100.05 24.36
CA LYS A 636 1.38 -99.94 22.96
C LYS A 636 1.33 -98.48 22.54
N ILE A 637 2.37 -98.01 21.85
CA ILE A 637 2.39 -96.67 21.24
C ILE A 637 2.16 -96.82 19.74
N SER A 638 1.33 -95.96 19.17
CA SER A 638 1.13 -95.82 17.73
C SER A 638 1.14 -94.34 17.35
N ARG A 639 2.04 -93.97 16.44
CA ARG A 639 2.16 -92.62 15.90
C ARG A 639 0.86 -92.20 15.19
N ILE A 640 0.36 -90.99 15.44
CA ILE A 640 -0.84 -90.45 14.77
C ILE A 640 -0.41 -89.55 13.61
N ASN A 641 0.48 -88.60 13.89
CA ASN A 641 1.04 -87.64 12.94
C ASN A 641 2.47 -87.30 13.36
N ASP A 642 3.05 -86.24 12.81
CA ASP A 642 4.46 -85.94 13.04
C ASP A 642 4.79 -85.40 14.44
N THR A 643 3.80 -84.85 15.15
CA THR A 643 3.97 -84.28 16.50
C THR A 643 3.35 -85.09 17.62
N HIS A 644 2.36 -85.95 17.33
CA HIS A 644 1.55 -86.66 18.32
C HIS A 644 1.53 -88.18 18.11
N SER A 645 1.59 -88.91 19.22
CA SER A 645 1.41 -90.35 19.29
C SER A 645 0.29 -90.74 20.25
N GLN A 646 -0.41 -91.82 19.92
CA GLN A 646 -1.44 -92.42 20.75
C GLN A 646 -0.83 -93.51 21.63
N ILE A 647 -1.20 -93.51 22.90
CA ILE A 647 -0.95 -94.62 23.81
C ILE A 647 -2.22 -95.45 23.91
N MET A 648 -2.07 -96.77 23.80
CA MET A 648 -3.12 -97.79 23.87
C MET A 648 -2.85 -98.73 25.05
N LEU A 649 -3.91 -99.13 25.77
CA LEU A 649 -3.87 -100.19 26.76
C LEU A 649 -4.13 -101.52 26.09
N LEU A 650 -3.34 -102.54 26.44
CA LEU A 650 -3.63 -103.93 26.05
C LEU A 650 -4.50 -104.66 27.09
N HIS A 651 -4.48 -104.20 28.35
CA HIS A 651 -5.23 -104.78 29.47
C HIS A 651 -5.73 -103.69 30.43
N SER A 652 -6.89 -103.88 31.07
CA SER A 652 -7.42 -102.94 32.06
C SER A 652 -6.52 -102.82 33.29
N LEU A 653 -6.26 -101.59 33.72
CA LEU A 653 -5.45 -101.27 34.88
C LEU A 653 -6.31 -100.89 36.09
N LYS A 654 -5.84 -101.21 37.29
CA LYS A 654 -6.51 -100.84 38.55
C LYS A 654 -6.30 -99.35 38.86
N LYS A 655 -7.20 -98.75 39.65
CA LYS A 655 -7.03 -97.39 40.20
C LYS A 655 -5.69 -97.21 40.93
N ALA A 656 -4.71 -96.61 40.26
CA ALA A 656 -3.39 -96.27 40.78
C ALA A 656 -2.73 -95.17 39.92
N ASN A 657 -1.59 -94.65 40.39
CA ASN A 657 -0.70 -93.82 39.57
C ASN A 657 0.41 -94.72 39.00
N TYR A 658 0.55 -94.73 37.68
CA TYR A 658 1.60 -95.43 36.96
C TYR A 658 2.56 -94.40 36.37
N ASN A 659 3.88 -94.64 36.46
CA ASN A 659 4.86 -93.87 35.72
C ASN A 659 5.24 -94.69 34.48
N LEU A 660 5.01 -94.11 33.30
CA LEU A 660 5.35 -94.73 32.03
C LEU A 660 6.62 -94.04 31.49
N PRO A 661 7.79 -94.70 31.51
CA PRO A 661 8.99 -94.16 30.88
C PRO A 661 8.82 -94.14 29.37
N LEU A 662 9.13 -93.01 28.77
CA LEU A 662 9.08 -92.73 27.34
C LEU A 662 10.44 -92.21 26.88
N VAL A 663 10.87 -92.64 25.71
CA VAL A 663 11.99 -92.04 24.99
C VAL A 663 11.40 -91.19 23.88
N LEU A 664 11.63 -89.88 23.91
CA LEU A 664 11.32 -88.99 22.79
C LEU A 664 12.63 -88.71 22.07
N THR A 665 12.59 -88.68 20.75
CA THR A 665 13.71 -88.32 19.88
C THR A 665 13.18 -87.34 18.84
N ASP A 666 13.91 -86.26 18.61
CA ASP A 666 13.61 -85.26 17.58
C ASP A 666 14.05 -85.72 16.18
N SER A 667 13.88 -84.83 15.20
CA SER A 667 14.31 -85.00 13.82
C SER A 667 15.61 -84.27 13.46
N GLY A 668 16.28 -83.64 14.42
CA GLY A 668 17.50 -82.87 14.20
C GLY A 668 18.70 -83.74 13.81
N VAL A 669 19.81 -83.09 13.46
CA VAL A 669 21.04 -83.77 13.01
C VAL A 669 22.25 -83.21 13.76
N PRO A 670 22.82 -83.92 14.75
CA PRO A 670 22.43 -85.25 15.23
C PRO A 670 21.11 -85.24 16.03
N PRO A 671 20.30 -86.31 15.98
CA PRO A 671 19.05 -86.35 16.73
C PRO A 671 19.31 -86.53 18.21
N ILE A 672 18.67 -85.70 19.04
CA ILE A 672 18.77 -85.75 20.50
C ILE A 672 17.63 -86.62 21.04
N SER A 673 17.82 -87.22 22.21
CA SER A 673 16.78 -88.04 22.84
C SER A 673 16.70 -87.85 24.34
N ASN A 674 15.47 -87.75 24.84
CA ASN A 674 15.17 -87.50 26.24
C ASN A 674 14.37 -88.66 26.84
N ASN A 675 14.76 -89.08 28.04
CA ASN A 675 14.03 -90.07 28.82
C ASN A 675 13.06 -89.32 29.75
N THR A 676 11.78 -89.26 29.37
CA THR A 676 10.73 -88.59 30.15
C THR A 676 9.75 -89.58 30.77
N GLU A 677 9.13 -89.23 31.89
CA GLU A 677 8.10 -90.07 32.52
C GLU A 677 6.71 -89.44 32.36
N LEU A 678 5.83 -90.14 31.63
CA LEU A 678 4.41 -89.80 31.60
C LEU A 678 3.73 -90.37 32.86
N LYS A 679 3.16 -89.49 33.68
CA LYS A 679 2.41 -89.90 34.88
C LYS A 679 0.97 -90.23 34.50
N VAL A 680 0.66 -91.51 34.38
CA VAL A 680 -0.69 -92.00 34.05
C VAL A 680 -1.48 -92.24 35.34
N GLN A 681 -2.48 -91.39 35.60
CA GLN A 681 -3.38 -91.50 36.73
C GLN A 681 -4.65 -92.25 36.29
N VAL A 682 -4.83 -93.48 36.79
CA VAL A 682 -6.06 -94.26 36.56
C VAL A 682 -7.12 -93.84 37.59
N CYS A 683 -8.29 -93.49 37.09
CA CYS A 683 -9.38 -92.87 37.83
C CYS A 683 -10.69 -93.66 37.65
N THR A 684 -11.55 -93.60 38.66
CA THR A 684 -12.89 -94.20 38.61
C THR A 684 -13.84 -93.27 37.85
N CYS A 685 -14.52 -93.78 36.82
CA CYS A 685 -15.38 -92.98 35.95
C CYS A 685 -16.85 -93.40 36.07
N LYS A 686 -17.73 -92.46 36.41
CA LYS A 686 -19.19 -92.69 36.47
C LYS A 686 -19.91 -91.61 35.66
N LYS A 687 -20.71 -92.02 34.65
CA LYS A 687 -21.53 -91.13 33.81
C LYS A 687 -20.77 -89.86 33.34
N ASN A 688 -19.66 -90.07 32.63
CA ASN A 688 -18.77 -89.02 32.09
C ASN A 688 -18.14 -88.05 33.11
N ARG A 689 -18.21 -88.34 34.42
CA ARG A 689 -17.38 -87.68 35.45
C ARG A 689 -16.27 -88.61 35.92
N MET A 690 -15.06 -88.06 35.94
CA MET A 690 -13.82 -88.76 36.25
C MET A 690 -13.31 -88.34 37.64
N ASP A 691 -13.25 -89.28 38.58
CA ASP A 691 -12.80 -89.03 39.95
C ASP A 691 -11.39 -89.59 40.19
N CYS A 692 -10.45 -88.65 40.23
CA CYS A 692 -9.01 -88.87 40.39
C CYS A 692 -8.48 -88.54 41.80
N SER A 693 -9.37 -88.37 42.79
CA SER A 693 -8.95 -88.04 44.17
C SER A 693 -8.10 -89.15 44.80
N ARG A 694 -6.94 -88.76 45.37
CA ARG A 694 -6.02 -89.67 46.08
C ARG A 694 -6.42 -89.79 47.55
N ALA A 695 -6.30 -90.99 48.09
CA ALA A 695 -6.19 -91.17 49.54
C ALA A 695 -4.82 -90.64 50.02
N GLY A 696 -4.82 -89.94 51.16
CA GLY A 696 -3.61 -89.72 51.97
C GLY A 696 -2.59 -88.69 51.48
N SER A 697 -2.92 -87.39 51.56
CA SER A 697 -1.91 -86.36 51.83
C SER A 697 -2.07 -85.88 53.27
N ILE A 698 -1.09 -86.19 54.13
CA ILE A 698 -0.99 -85.58 55.46
C ILE A 698 -0.68 -84.09 55.28
N GLN A 699 -1.42 -83.23 55.97
CA GLN A 699 -1.16 -81.79 55.99
C GLN A 699 0.23 -81.51 56.58
N THR A 700 1.04 -80.74 55.86
CA THR A 700 2.14 -79.97 56.46
C THR A 700 1.82 -78.48 56.31
N ASN A 701 1.92 -77.75 57.42
CA ASN A 701 1.45 -76.37 57.53
C ASN A 701 2.29 -75.40 56.69
N HIS A 702 1.66 -74.66 55.78
CA HIS A 702 2.22 -73.43 55.22
C HIS A 702 2.13 -72.29 56.24
N LEU A 703 2.99 -72.33 57.27
CA LEU A 703 3.08 -71.31 58.30
C LEU A 703 4.51 -71.22 58.89
N LEU A 704 5.53 -71.18 58.01
CA LEU A 704 6.94 -71.11 58.42
C LEU A 704 7.91 -70.49 57.40
N LEU A 705 7.43 -69.73 56.40
CA LEU A 705 8.27 -69.10 55.35
C LEU A 705 8.07 -67.57 55.22
N LEU A 706 7.65 -66.93 56.32
CA LEU A 706 7.48 -65.47 56.44
C LEU A 706 8.50 -64.84 57.42
N GLY A 707 9.58 -65.57 57.76
CA GLY A 707 10.51 -65.21 58.85
C GLY A 707 11.99 -65.07 58.48
N LEU A 708 12.37 -65.06 57.20
CA LEU A 708 13.79 -65.13 56.76
C LEU A 708 14.22 -64.08 55.72
N VAL A 709 13.46 -63.00 55.52
CA VAL A 709 13.80 -61.91 54.57
C VAL A 709 14.33 -60.64 55.29
N LEU A 710 14.75 -60.77 56.56
CA LEU A 710 15.11 -59.63 57.41
C LEU A 710 16.54 -59.69 57.97
N LEU A 711 17.44 -60.46 57.35
CA LEU A 711 18.86 -60.52 57.77
C LEU A 711 19.84 -60.71 56.60
N SER A 712 19.80 -59.79 55.63
CA SER A 712 20.85 -59.67 54.58
C SER A 712 20.96 -58.25 54.02
N ILE A 713 20.98 -57.24 54.90
CA ILE A 713 21.42 -55.87 54.58
C ILE A 713 22.40 -55.43 55.67
N LEU A 714 23.65 -55.85 55.52
CA LEU A 714 24.85 -55.33 56.18
C LEU A 714 26.09 -55.85 55.41
#